data_AF-A0A2M7KEZ2-F1
#
_entry.id   AF-A0A2M7KEZ2-F1
#
_cell.length_a   1.000
_cell.length_b   1.000
_cell.length_c   1.000
_cell.angle_alpha   90.00
_cell.angle_beta   90.00
_cell.angle_gamma   90.00
#
_symmetry.space_group_name_H-M   'P 1'
#
loop_
_entity.id
_entity.type
_entity.pdbx_description
1 polymer ?
#
loop_
_entity_poly.entity_id
_entity_poly.type
_entity_poly.pdbx_seq_one_letter_code
_entity_poly.pdbx_strand_id
1 'polypeptide(L)'
;MVRSQPAGNIDSMSQDTTSDRAPNEEAVPGADPALAAPLPSLDPEVYFDSLMGVAEEHFRDRRRAVEAVNTVAEWAERRPALASSLAEMMGGLPERTPLNARVVDRTVRSQYLLERVLFESRPRFVVTANLYLPLEQDAPAPGILIPCGHAAEGKAYETYRRAAVHLAMKGFAVLVYDPVGQGERVQYWTDDGSRPLLGAGTAEHFADGNLCYLLGTNLAQFRVWDGMRALDYLCTRPEVDANRLGCTGNSGGGTLTTYLAAMDNRLKAVAPCCYVTTLRRRFLSRQIADPEQNLLPLVAAGMEIADLLALFAPRPLLIGAARQDFFPIEGARHVRRELRTLYRLFGMEDRLAMVEVDEPHGWTLGLRQAACAWMIRWLGTRDDSPLEPQFELPPQEATWCFPNGNVYLHLRGTSVSDMLANRMRELQGERAGQLASVLTPHDCASLRDRVRRAIRCPEPPPAPTVVRGPRREREWGTAEELHLHTEATVVVPATLCLPANAEGSLPAAVLTHASGRSELTGADGLGARLAAAGVAALCVDPRGVGETRSQLDDTPGQWRHDRDAELAYVALMSGVVPVGRRVQDLWSCLGFLRTQEAIDPARVGLVGCERAGLWVAHLAALAGNVAFAAQLDTLACYECLFSRPDYRAHIADFVPRALLEYDLPHLAALLAPTPQLLLNPKCADGENASADEIEAFYAQARGTYEALESEAQLTIGSTPAAAAVQIVVDWVCRQTQVGELERPA
;
A
#
# COMPACT_ATOMS: atom_id res chain seq x y z
N MET A 1 -25.18 3.09 -13.42
CA MET A 1 -25.92 3.03 -14.71
C MET A 1 -24.95 3.39 -15.83
N VAL A 2 -24.52 2.42 -16.61
CA VAL A 2 -23.66 2.64 -17.78
C VAL A 2 -24.57 2.74 -19.01
N ARG A 3 -24.59 3.89 -19.67
CA ARG A 3 -25.32 4.07 -20.93
C ARG A 3 -24.45 3.55 -22.08
N SER A 4 -24.99 2.56 -22.77
CA SER A 4 -24.57 2.14 -24.11
C SER A 4 -24.85 3.25 -25.13
N GLN A 5 -23.98 3.39 -26.12
CA GLN A 5 -24.32 4.04 -27.39
C GLN A 5 -23.92 3.15 -28.58
N PRO A 6 -24.66 3.23 -29.69
CA PRO A 6 -24.66 2.21 -30.73
C PRO A 6 -23.73 2.54 -31.90
N ALA A 7 -23.37 1.48 -32.62
CA ALA A 7 -22.64 1.52 -33.88
C ALA A 7 -23.40 2.31 -34.97
N GLY A 8 -22.66 3.14 -35.71
CA GLY A 8 -23.11 3.77 -36.95
C GLY A 8 -21.99 3.68 -37.99
N ASN A 9 -22.26 2.92 -39.05
CA ASN A 9 -21.40 2.71 -40.21
C ASN A 9 -21.90 3.64 -41.33
N ILE A 10 -21.08 4.56 -41.86
CA ILE A 10 -21.27 5.15 -43.21
C ILE A 10 -19.90 5.46 -43.84
N ASP A 11 -19.76 4.97 -45.07
CA ASP A 11 -18.64 5.05 -45.99
C ASP A 11 -18.25 6.44 -46.52
N SER A 12 -16.99 6.49 -46.98
CA SER A 12 -16.44 7.28 -48.10
C SER A 12 -16.11 8.77 -47.88
N MET A 13 -14.81 9.10 -47.95
CA MET A 13 -14.19 9.66 -49.16
C MET A 13 -12.69 9.94 -48.88
N SER A 14 -11.86 9.36 -49.73
CA SER A 14 -10.42 9.59 -49.84
C SER A 14 -10.12 10.97 -50.42
N GLN A 15 -9.30 11.77 -49.74
CA GLN A 15 -8.45 12.78 -50.39
C GLN A 15 -7.11 12.89 -49.67
N ASP A 16 -6.05 12.64 -50.46
CA ASP A 16 -4.65 12.95 -50.22
C ASP A 16 -4.43 14.40 -49.81
N THR A 17 -3.60 14.63 -48.79
CA THR A 17 -2.73 15.81 -48.71
C THR A 17 -1.43 15.46 -47.98
N THR A 18 -0.43 15.11 -48.79
CA THR A 18 0.99 15.55 -48.73
C THR A 18 1.59 15.91 -47.37
N SER A 19 2.59 15.09 -46.98
CA SER A 19 3.57 15.35 -45.93
C SER A 19 4.54 16.48 -46.31
N ASP A 20 4.61 17.54 -45.50
CA ASP A 20 5.71 18.49 -45.53
C ASP A 20 6.84 18.01 -44.60
N ARG A 21 7.97 17.65 -45.22
CA ARG A 21 9.25 17.37 -44.56
C ARG A 21 9.93 18.69 -44.23
N ALA A 22 10.27 18.88 -42.95
CA ALA A 22 11.24 19.90 -42.54
C ALA A 22 12.68 19.50 -42.98
N PRO A 23 13.57 20.48 -43.24
CA PRO A 23 14.76 20.29 -44.04
C PRO A 23 15.94 19.64 -43.29
N ASN A 24 16.74 18.90 -44.06
CA ASN A 24 18.04 18.35 -43.68
C ASN A 24 18.97 19.45 -43.12
N GLU A 25 19.45 19.28 -41.89
CA GLU A 25 20.69 19.90 -41.44
C GLU A 25 21.88 19.15 -42.05
N GLU A 26 22.77 19.92 -42.67
CA GLU A 26 23.99 19.45 -43.32
C GLU A 26 24.97 18.88 -42.31
N ALA A 27 25.47 17.66 -42.61
CA ALA A 27 26.51 17.01 -41.85
C ALA A 27 27.86 17.73 -42.02
N VAL A 28 28.48 18.14 -40.92
CA VAL A 28 29.89 18.52 -40.86
C VAL A 28 30.75 17.25 -41.01
N PRO A 29 31.67 17.14 -41.98
CA PRO A 29 32.45 15.93 -42.18
C PRO A 29 33.70 15.96 -41.29
N GLY A 30 33.75 15.07 -40.29
CA GLY A 30 34.98 14.81 -39.53
C GLY A 30 34.75 14.46 -38.06
N ALA A 31 34.08 13.34 -37.78
CA ALA A 31 34.20 12.64 -36.50
C ALA A 31 33.82 11.17 -36.72
N ASP A 32 34.77 10.27 -36.53
CA ASP A 32 34.48 8.86 -36.30
C ASP A 32 34.69 8.60 -34.81
N PRO A 33 33.62 8.55 -34.00
CA PRO A 33 33.67 7.89 -32.72
C PRO A 33 33.03 6.51 -32.89
N ALA A 34 33.75 5.46 -32.50
CA ALA A 34 33.23 4.10 -32.42
C ALA A 34 31.82 4.09 -31.81
N LEU A 35 30.79 3.93 -32.66
CA LEU A 35 29.40 3.86 -32.24
C LEU A 35 29.23 2.54 -31.49
N ALA A 36 29.28 2.62 -30.16
CA ALA A 36 28.85 1.53 -29.30
C ALA A 36 27.48 1.02 -29.76
N ALA A 37 27.31 -0.30 -29.77
CA ALA A 37 26.06 -0.94 -30.19
C ALA A 37 24.87 -0.37 -29.39
N PRO A 38 23.67 -0.29 -30.00
CA PRO A 38 22.48 0.12 -29.27
C PRO A 38 22.26 -0.78 -28.05
N LEU A 39 21.82 -0.18 -26.94
CA LEU A 39 21.52 -0.94 -25.73
C LEU A 39 20.36 -1.92 -26.00
N PRO A 40 20.36 -3.10 -25.35
CA PRO A 40 19.24 -4.03 -25.44
C PRO A 40 17.93 -3.36 -25.00
N SER A 41 16.80 -3.68 -25.63
CA SER A 41 15.51 -3.20 -25.14
C SER A 41 15.24 -3.74 -23.74
N LEU A 42 14.73 -2.89 -22.85
CA LEU A 42 14.27 -3.31 -21.53
C LEU A 42 12.90 -3.97 -21.65
N ASP A 43 12.74 -5.09 -20.96
CA ASP A 43 11.42 -5.69 -20.78
C ASP A 43 10.71 -4.96 -19.62
N PRO A 44 9.54 -4.31 -19.87
CA PRO A 44 8.83 -3.54 -18.86
C PRO A 44 8.27 -4.40 -17.70
N GLU A 45 8.26 -5.73 -17.84
CA GLU A 45 7.77 -6.66 -16.82
C GLU A 45 8.88 -7.19 -15.89
N VAL A 46 10.14 -6.85 -16.16
CA VAL A 46 11.31 -7.34 -15.39
C VAL A 46 11.16 -7.11 -13.88
N TYR A 47 10.64 -5.95 -13.48
CA TYR A 47 10.47 -5.67 -12.05
C TYR A 47 9.36 -6.53 -11.44
N PHE A 48 8.23 -6.70 -12.13
CA PHE A 48 7.17 -7.60 -11.68
C PHE A 48 7.68 -9.05 -11.57
N ASP A 49 8.38 -9.53 -12.60
CA ASP A 49 8.92 -10.89 -12.63
C ASP A 49 9.94 -11.13 -11.51
N SER A 50 10.78 -10.14 -11.22
CA SER A 50 11.69 -10.17 -10.06
C SER A 50 10.93 -10.31 -8.74
N LEU A 51 9.87 -9.52 -8.53
CA LEU A 51 9.04 -9.62 -7.33
C LEU A 51 8.31 -10.96 -7.23
N MET A 52 7.79 -11.46 -8.35
CA MET A 52 7.16 -12.77 -8.42
C MET A 52 8.13 -13.91 -8.14
N GLY A 53 9.40 -13.77 -8.55
CA GLY A 53 10.45 -14.72 -8.20
C GLY A 53 10.61 -14.87 -6.68
N VAL A 54 10.65 -13.75 -5.96
CA VAL A 54 10.71 -13.73 -4.49
C VAL A 54 9.44 -14.34 -3.87
N ALA A 55 8.26 -13.94 -4.36
CA ALA A 55 7.00 -14.47 -3.87
C ALA A 55 6.88 -16.00 -4.11
N GLU A 56 7.34 -16.51 -5.25
CA GLU A 56 7.28 -17.94 -5.58
C GLU A 56 8.19 -18.78 -4.68
N GLU A 57 9.33 -18.26 -4.23
CA GLU A 57 10.16 -18.92 -3.22
C GLU A 57 9.39 -19.10 -1.91
N HIS A 58 8.77 -18.02 -1.41
CA HIS A 58 7.93 -18.09 -0.22
C HIS A 58 6.73 -19.03 -0.40
N PHE A 59 6.05 -19.01 -1.54
CA PHE A 59 4.95 -19.94 -1.82
C PHE A 59 5.42 -21.40 -1.85
N ARG A 60 6.63 -21.67 -2.33
CA ARG A 60 7.23 -23.01 -2.35
C ARG A 60 7.56 -23.50 -0.94
N ASP A 61 8.18 -22.66 -0.12
CA ASP A 61 8.53 -23.02 1.26
C ASP A 61 7.29 -23.22 2.12
N ARG A 62 6.29 -22.34 1.97
CA ARG A 62 4.98 -22.50 2.59
C ARG A 62 4.32 -23.81 2.17
N ARG A 63 4.38 -24.18 0.89
CA ARG A 63 3.82 -25.46 0.39
C ARG A 63 4.48 -26.65 1.07
N ARG A 64 5.82 -26.66 1.17
CA ARG A 64 6.57 -27.71 1.90
C ARG A 64 6.14 -27.80 3.36
N ALA A 65 5.99 -26.66 4.04
CA ALA A 65 5.55 -26.60 5.43
C ALA A 65 4.12 -27.15 5.63
N VAL A 66 3.22 -26.93 4.68
CA VAL A 66 1.86 -27.50 4.72
C VAL A 66 1.85 -28.99 4.39
N GLU A 67 2.63 -29.43 3.41
CA GLU A 67 2.75 -30.86 3.03
C GLU A 67 3.39 -31.71 4.15
N ALA A 68 4.18 -31.09 5.04
CA ALA A 68 4.73 -31.76 6.21
C ALA A 68 3.67 -32.08 7.29
N VAL A 69 2.49 -31.44 7.26
CA VAL A 69 1.42 -31.68 8.23
C VAL A 69 0.56 -32.88 7.80
N ASN A 70 0.79 -34.03 8.43
CA ASN A 70 0.13 -35.30 8.10
C ASN A 70 -0.72 -35.86 9.25
N THR A 71 -0.70 -35.23 10.42
CA THR A 71 -1.48 -35.62 11.59
C THR A 71 -2.15 -34.41 12.26
N VAL A 72 -3.17 -34.68 13.08
CA VAL A 72 -3.83 -33.65 13.91
C VAL A 72 -2.85 -33.03 14.92
N ALA A 73 -1.89 -33.80 15.42
CA ALA A 73 -0.87 -33.32 16.36
C ALA A 73 0.07 -32.29 15.71
N GLU A 74 0.60 -32.59 14.52
CA GLU A 74 1.46 -31.65 13.76
C GLU A 74 0.71 -30.37 13.38
N TRP A 75 -0.59 -30.48 13.05
CA TRP A 75 -1.42 -29.28 12.85
C TRP A 75 -1.57 -28.46 14.14
N ALA A 76 -1.78 -29.13 15.29
CA ALA A 76 -1.88 -28.45 16.58
C ALA A 76 -0.58 -27.72 16.96
N GLU A 77 0.57 -28.21 16.52
CA GLU A 77 1.87 -27.53 16.67
C GLU A 77 2.04 -26.34 15.73
N ARG A 78 1.56 -26.43 14.48
CA ARG A 78 1.65 -25.34 13.49
C ARG A 78 0.69 -24.18 13.76
N ARG A 79 -0.52 -24.50 14.23
CA ARG A 79 -1.64 -23.53 14.37
C ARG A 79 -1.29 -22.27 15.21
N PRO A 80 -0.63 -22.37 16.38
CA PRO A 80 -0.30 -21.20 17.18
C PRO A 80 0.62 -20.20 16.47
N ALA A 81 1.59 -20.69 15.69
CA ALA A 81 2.50 -19.82 14.93
C ALA A 81 1.73 -18.97 13.90
N LEU A 82 0.80 -19.59 13.15
CA LEU A 82 -0.05 -18.87 12.20
C LEU A 82 -0.95 -17.83 12.88
N ALA A 83 -1.52 -18.18 14.03
CA ALA A 83 -2.35 -17.26 14.80
C ALA A 83 -1.53 -16.07 15.35
N SER A 84 -0.30 -16.32 15.81
CA SER A 84 0.63 -15.27 16.27
C SER A 84 0.99 -14.35 15.11
N SER A 85 1.42 -14.91 13.97
CA SER A 85 1.78 -14.12 12.79
C SER A 85 0.60 -13.27 12.29
N LEU A 86 -0.62 -13.80 12.28
CA LEU A 86 -1.82 -13.02 11.93
C LEU A 86 -2.06 -11.87 12.91
N ALA A 87 -1.96 -12.11 14.21
CA ALA A 87 -2.14 -11.10 15.24
C ALA A 87 -1.06 -9.99 15.17
N GLU A 88 0.19 -10.38 14.92
CA GLU A 88 1.32 -9.46 14.73
C GLU A 88 1.14 -8.58 13.50
N MET A 89 0.74 -9.13 12.35
CA MET A 89 0.47 -8.36 11.13
C MET A 89 -0.71 -7.40 11.26
N MET A 90 -1.67 -7.70 12.14
CA MET A 90 -2.77 -6.78 12.49
C MET A 90 -2.33 -5.66 13.45
N GLY A 91 -1.12 -5.74 14.04
CA GLY A 91 -0.66 -4.83 15.08
C GLY A 91 -1.34 -5.07 16.43
N GLY A 92 -1.81 -6.29 16.70
CA GLY A 92 -2.60 -6.64 17.88
C GLY A 92 -4.06 -6.21 17.79
N LEU A 93 -4.90 -6.70 18.71
CA LEU A 93 -6.30 -6.27 18.85
C LEU A 93 -6.42 -5.35 20.08
N PRO A 94 -7.27 -4.31 20.02
CA PRO A 94 -7.48 -3.43 21.16
C PRO A 94 -8.27 -4.12 22.28
N GLU A 95 -8.36 -3.47 23.44
CA GLU A 95 -9.18 -3.97 24.54
C GLU A 95 -10.68 -3.80 24.28
N ARG A 96 -11.50 -4.74 24.78
CA ARG A 96 -12.96 -4.61 24.73
C ARG A 96 -13.43 -3.54 25.72
N THR A 97 -14.03 -2.47 25.20
CA THR A 97 -14.70 -1.42 26.00
C THR A 97 -16.21 -1.66 26.08
N PRO A 98 -16.99 -0.88 26.85
CA PRO A 98 -18.46 -0.94 26.77
C PRO A 98 -18.96 -0.67 25.34
N LEU A 99 -20.01 -1.38 24.91
CA LEU A 99 -20.60 -1.21 23.57
C LEU A 99 -21.43 0.08 23.45
N ASN A 100 -21.91 0.66 24.55
CA ASN A 100 -22.80 1.83 24.56
C ASN A 100 -23.94 1.72 23.52
N ALA A 101 -24.50 0.51 23.38
CA ALA A 101 -25.39 0.19 22.27
C ALA A 101 -26.78 0.82 22.47
N ARG A 102 -27.35 1.36 21.40
CA ARG A 102 -28.69 1.97 21.38
C ARG A 102 -29.47 1.54 20.14
N VAL A 103 -30.71 1.10 20.37
CA VAL A 103 -31.69 0.94 19.29
C VAL A 103 -32.25 2.32 18.95
N VAL A 104 -32.05 2.77 17.72
CA VAL A 104 -32.53 4.06 17.20
C VAL A 104 -34.02 3.99 16.92
N ASP A 105 -34.45 2.90 16.28
CA ASP A 105 -35.83 2.69 15.89
C ASP A 105 -36.10 1.19 15.66
N ARG A 106 -37.38 0.83 15.74
CA ARG A 106 -37.90 -0.52 15.52
C ARG A 106 -39.04 -0.45 14.51
N THR A 107 -38.95 -1.20 13.43
CA THR A 107 -40.03 -1.29 12.46
C THR A 107 -40.43 -2.74 12.18
N VAL A 108 -41.67 -3.07 12.54
CA VAL A 108 -42.28 -4.36 12.20
C VAL A 108 -42.57 -4.38 10.70
N ARG A 109 -42.10 -5.42 10.01
CA ARG A 109 -42.43 -5.74 8.62
C ARG A 109 -43.30 -6.99 8.60
N SER A 110 -43.73 -7.42 7.42
CA SER A 110 -44.67 -8.54 7.28
C SER A 110 -44.17 -9.86 7.88
N GLN A 111 -42.86 -10.14 7.83
CA GLN A 111 -42.29 -11.42 8.28
C GLN A 111 -41.06 -11.29 9.19
N TYR A 112 -40.60 -10.08 9.46
CA TYR A 112 -39.43 -9.82 10.30
C TYR A 112 -39.54 -8.45 10.99
N LEU A 113 -38.77 -8.26 12.06
CA LEU A 113 -38.56 -6.98 12.73
C LEU A 113 -37.21 -6.41 12.29
N LEU A 114 -37.20 -5.14 11.90
CA LEU A 114 -35.97 -4.39 11.62
C LEU A 114 -35.68 -3.45 12.78
N GLU A 115 -34.53 -3.61 13.44
CA GLU A 115 -33.98 -2.61 14.36
C GLU A 115 -32.83 -1.87 13.67
N ARG A 116 -32.83 -0.55 13.81
CA ARG A 116 -31.67 0.30 13.48
C ARG A 116 -30.86 0.50 14.76
N VAL A 117 -29.58 0.19 14.74
CA VAL A 117 -28.76 0.06 15.94
C VAL A 117 -27.47 0.86 15.80
N LEU A 118 -27.06 1.50 16.90
CA LEU A 118 -25.74 2.08 17.08
C LEU A 118 -25.02 1.30 18.18
N PHE A 119 -23.71 1.10 18.02
CA PHE A 119 -22.83 0.66 19.10
C PHE A 119 -21.42 1.20 18.88
N GLU A 120 -20.63 1.26 19.94
CA GLU A 120 -19.22 1.65 19.91
C GLU A 120 -18.34 0.41 19.82
N SER A 121 -17.56 0.31 18.74
CA SER A 121 -16.51 -0.72 18.65
C SER A 121 -15.26 -0.32 19.42
N ARG A 122 -14.99 0.99 19.49
CA ARG A 122 -13.97 1.65 20.32
C ARG A 122 -14.58 2.91 20.95
N PRO A 123 -14.01 3.49 22.02
CA PRO A 123 -14.56 4.69 22.64
C PRO A 123 -14.81 5.81 21.63
N ARG A 124 -16.05 6.31 21.59
CA ARG A 124 -16.54 7.35 20.65
C ARG A 124 -16.40 7.00 19.16
N PHE A 125 -16.16 5.74 18.81
CA PHE A 125 -16.13 5.26 17.44
C PHE A 125 -17.37 4.42 17.16
N VAL A 126 -18.38 5.09 16.62
CA VAL A 126 -19.73 4.56 16.47
C VAL A 126 -19.85 3.75 15.17
N VAL A 127 -20.37 2.55 15.30
CA VAL A 127 -20.78 1.65 14.22
C VAL A 127 -22.30 1.72 14.07
N THR A 128 -22.75 1.96 12.85
CA THR A 128 -24.15 1.89 12.42
C THR A 128 -24.48 0.49 11.91
N ALA A 129 -25.62 -0.05 12.34
CA ALA A 129 -26.01 -1.41 12.03
C ALA A 129 -27.53 -1.58 11.89
N ASN A 130 -27.92 -2.66 11.23
CA ASN A 130 -29.30 -3.14 11.11
C ASN A 130 -29.38 -4.56 11.66
N LEU A 131 -30.24 -4.76 12.66
CA LEU A 131 -30.56 -6.07 13.21
C LEU A 131 -31.92 -6.52 12.68
N TYR A 132 -31.95 -7.65 11.98
CA TYR A 132 -33.14 -8.27 11.44
C TYR A 132 -33.50 -9.47 12.31
N LEU A 133 -34.68 -9.46 12.92
CA LEU A 133 -35.16 -10.51 13.81
C LEU A 133 -36.39 -11.20 13.21
N PRO A 134 -36.54 -12.53 13.35
CA PRO A 134 -37.80 -13.20 13.02
C PRO A 134 -38.89 -12.75 14.00
N LEU A 135 -40.14 -12.62 13.52
CA LEU A 135 -41.26 -12.13 14.36
C LEU A 135 -41.68 -13.11 15.46
N GLU A 136 -41.63 -14.41 15.16
CA GLU A 136 -42.04 -15.47 16.08
C GLU A 136 -40.82 -16.20 16.62
N GLN A 137 -40.59 -16.12 17.93
CA GLN A 137 -39.50 -16.80 18.64
C GLN A 137 -40.02 -17.47 19.92
N ASP A 138 -40.01 -18.79 19.94
CA ASP A 138 -40.24 -19.64 21.12
C ASP A 138 -38.94 -19.89 21.90
N ALA A 139 -37.80 -19.58 21.28
CA ALA A 139 -36.46 -19.68 21.83
C ALA A 139 -35.52 -18.69 21.10
N PRO A 140 -34.38 -18.31 21.72
CA PRO A 140 -33.38 -17.45 21.06
C PRO A 140 -32.93 -18.02 19.71
N ALA A 141 -32.87 -17.17 18.70
CA ALA A 141 -32.53 -17.56 17.33
C ALA A 141 -31.01 -17.71 17.14
N PRO A 142 -30.54 -18.63 16.28
CA PRO A 142 -29.16 -18.60 15.80
C PRO A 142 -28.82 -17.24 15.19
N GLY A 143 -27.64 -16.71 15.52
CA GLY A 143 -27.19 -15.40 15.07
C GLY A 143 -26.33 -15.49 13.81
N ILE A 144 -26.52 -14.58 12.85
CA ILE A 144 -25.65 -14.45 11.68
C ILE A 144 -25.13 -13.02 11.59
N LEU A 145 -23.80 -12.88 11.48
CA LEU A 145 -23.16 -11.63 11.11
C LEU A 145 -22.94 -11.58 9.60
N ILE A 146 -23.41 -10.51 8.96
CA ILE A 146 -23.11 -10.19 7.56
C ILE A 146 -22.20 -8.95 7.53
N PRO A 147 -20.87 -9.13 7.43
CA PRO A 147 -20.00 -8.04 7.06
C PRO A 147 -20.25 -7.59 5.61
N CYS A 148 -20.25 -6.28 5.37
CA CYS A 148 -20.42 -5.72 4.04
C CYS A 148 -19.11 -5.73 3.24
N GLY A 149 -19.22 -5.96 1.93
CA GLY A 149 -18.16 -5.69 0.96
C GLY A 149 -18.11 -4.24 0.52
N HIS A 150 -17.41 -3.99 -0.59
CA HIS A 150 -17.00 -2.66 -1.04
C HIS A 150 -18.09 -1.82 -1.75
N ALA A 151 -19.37 -2.02 -1.39
CA ALA A 151 -20.47 -1.19 -1.88
C ALA A 151 -20.53 0.15 -1.14
N ALA A 152 -20.58 1.27 -1.85
CA ALA A 152 -20.57 2.60 -1.23
C ALA A 152 -21.74 2.80 -0.23
N GLU A 153 -22.86 2.13 -0.46
CA GLU A 153 -24.06 2.16 0.38
C GLU A 153 -23.91 1.39 1.71
N GLY A 154 -22.82 0.64 1.90
CA GLY A 154 -22.58 -0.16 3.10
C GLY A 154 -23.71 -1.14 3.36
N LYS A 155 -24.22 -1.18 4.59
CA LYS A 155 -25.34 -2.06 5.02
C LYS A 155 -26.63 -1.82 4.25
N ALA A 156 -26.77 -0.65 3.64
CA ALA A 156 -27.94 -0.25 2.88
C ALA A 156 -27.90 -0.72 1.42
N TYR A 157 -26.82 -1.36 0.97
CA TYR A 157 -26.74 -1.97 -0.36
C TYR A 157 -27.81 -3.05 -0.55
N GLU A 158 -28.44 -3.11 -1.73
CA GLU A 158 -29.60 -3.98 -2.00
C GLU A 158 -29.30 -5.45 -1.67
N THR A 159 -28.15 -5.95 -2.10
CA THR A 159 -27.80 -7.36 -1.98
C THR A 159 -27.62 -7.81 -0.53
N TYR A 160 -27.07 -6.95 0.35
CA TYR A 160 -26.92 -7.27 1.78
C TYR A 160 -28.26 -7.22 2.50
N ARG A 161 -29.12 -6.24 2.18
CA ARG A 161 -30.49 -6.20 2.71
C ARG A 161 -31.29 -7.43 2.28
N ARG A 162 -31.15 -7.86 1.02
CA ARG A 162 -31.80 -9.07 0.50
C ARG A 162 -31.34 -10.32 1.23
N ALA A 163 -30.03 -10.50 1.41
CA ALA A 163 -29.49 -11.62 2.18
C ALA A 163 -29.97 -11.60 3.65
N ALA A 164 -30.01 -10.43 4.28
CA ALA A 164 -30.43 -10.29 5.67
C ALA A 164 -31.91 -10.59 5.87
N VAL A 165 -32.79 -10.07 4.99
CA VAL A 165 -34.23 -10.38 5.02
C VAL A 165 -34.47 -11.87 4.76
N HIS A 166 -33.81 -12.44 3.75
CA HIS A 166 -33.91 -13.87 3.46
C HIS A 166 -33.55 -14.71 4.69
N LEU A 167 -32.38 -14.48 5.30
CA LEU A 167 -31.96 -15.22 6.49
C LEU A 167 -32.88 -14.99 7.69
N ALA A 168 -33.39 -13.77 7.90
CA ALA A 168 -34.35 -13.48 8.97
C ALA A 168 -35.67 -14.25 8.78
N MET A 169 -36.18 -14.33 7.54
CA MET A 169 -37.37 -15.14 7.20
C MET A 169 -37.12 -16.64 7.43
N LYS A 170 -35.86 -17.09 7.38
CA LYS A 170 -35.47 -18.46 7.74
C LYS A 170 -35.29 -18.68 9.23
N GLY A 171 -35.54 -17.69 10.08
CA GLY A 171 -35.49 -17.83 11.54
C GLY A 171 -34.15 -17.47 12.18
N PHE A 172 -33.23 -16.82 11.45
CA PHE A 172 -31.98 -16.31 12.01
C PHE A 172 -32.12 -14.88 12.52
N ALA A 173 -31.40 -14.54 13.60
CA ALA A 173 -31.17 -13.14 13.96
C ALA A 173 -29.96 -12.62 13.18
N VAL A 174 -30.14 -11.62 12.32
CA VAL A 174 -29.11 -11.22 11.35
C VAL A 174 -28.66 -9.79 11.60
N LEU A 175 -27.36 -9.58 11.81
CA LEU A 175 -26.78 -8.26 11.98
C LEU A 175 -25.94 -7.89 10.75
N VAL A 176 -26.23 -6.72 10.16
CA VAL A 176 -25.45 -6.11 9.08
C VAL A 176 -24.94 -4.75 9.57
N TYR A 177 -23.69 -4.40 9.30
CA TYR A 177 -23.11 -3.14 9.79
C TYR A 177 -22.30 -2.43 8.71
N ASP A 178 -22.21 -1.11 8.80
CA ASP A 178 -21.43 -0.30 7.85
C ASP A 178 -19.92 -0.50 8.08
N PRO A 179 -19.14 -0.75 7.02
CA PRO A 179 -17.68 -0.68 7.07
C PRO A 179 -17.20 0.75 7.36
N VAL A 180 -15.95 0.86 7.80
CA VAL A 180 -15.22 2.14 7.81
C VAL A 180 -15.26 2.75 6.40
N GLY A 181 -15.51 4.06 6.29
CA GLY A 181 -15.48 4.77 5.01
C GLY A 181 -16.61 4.46 4.02
N GLN A 182 -17.62 3.69 4.43
CA GLN A 182 -18.75 3.31 3.59
C GLN A 182 -20.08 3.50 4.33
N GLY A 183 -21.19 3.56 3.57
CA GLY A 183 -22.53 3.73 4.13
C GLY A 183 -22.62 4.96 5.03
N GLU A 184 -23.18 4.81 6.23
CA GLU A 184 -23.28 5.92 7.17
C GLU A 184 -21.95 6.30 7.84
N ARG A 185 -20.84 5.60 7.54
CA ARG A 185 -19.54 5.76 8.19
C ARG A 185 -18.46 6.34 7.28
N VAL A 186 -18.84 7.00 6.18
CA VAL A 186 -17.93 7.92 5.45
C VAL A 186 -17.45 9.01 6.43
N GLN A 187 -16.14 9.15 6.60
CA GLN A 187 -15.54 9.91 7.70
C GLN A 187 -15.05 11.28 7.25
N TYR A 188 -14.59 11.42 6.01
CA TYR A 188 -13.94 12.63 5.54
C TYR A 188 -14.85 13.39 4.60
N TRP A 189 -15.16 14.62 4.97
CA TRP A 189 -16.09 15.50 4.24
C TRP A 189 -15.42 16.83 3.94
N THR A 190 -15.87 17.51 2.89
CA THR A 190 -15.52 18.92 2.67
C THR A 190 -15.94 19.77 3.86
N ASP A 191 -15.30 20.93 4.06
CA ASP A 191 -15.55 21.80 5.22
C ASP A 191 -17.03 22.22 5.35
N ASP A 192 -17.71 22.39 4.22
CA ASP A 192 -19.14 22.70 4.14
C ASP A 192 -20.06 21.47 4.35
N GLY A 193 -19.48 20.27 4.48
CA GLY A 193 -20.18 19.00 4.63
C GLY A 193 -20.96 18.55 3.39
N SER A 194 -20.75 19.17 2.23
CA SER A 194 -21.57 18.94 1.04
C SER A 194 -21.27 17.61 0.33
N ARG A 195 -20.03 17.11 0.41
CA ARG A 195 -19.62 15.85 -0.23
C ARG A 195 -18.45 15.17 0.51
N PRO A 196 -18.26 13.86 0.29
CA PRO A 196 -17.05 13.17 0.75
C PRO A 196 -15.78 13.80 0.17
N LEU A 197 -14.76 13.96 1.00
CA LEU A 197 -13.48 14.57 0.63
C LEU A 197 -12.71 13.68 -0.35
N LEU A 198 -12.63 12.38 -0.06
CA LEU A 198 -11.86 11.40 -0.84
C LEU A 198 -12.67 10.68 -1.93
N GLY A 199 -13.97 10.97 -2.03
CA GLY A 199 -14.91 10.26 -2.91
C GLY A 199 -15.69 9.16 -2.18
N ALA A 200 -16.41 8.34 -2.94
CA ALA A 200 -17.23 7.25 -2.41
C ALA A 200 -16.50 5.89 -2.49
N GLY A 201 -16.95 4.92 -1.69
CA GLY A 201 -16.44 3.54 -1.75
C GLY A 201 -15.17 3.36 -0.93
N THR A 202 -14.12 2.80 -1.52
CA THR A 202 -12.92 2.31 -0.81
C THR A 202 -11.78 3.31 -0.73
N ALA A 203 -11.97 4.55 -1.18
CA ALA A 203 -10.93 5.58 -1.16
C ALA A 203 -10.37 5.82 0.26
N GLU A 204 -11.23 5.86 1.28
CA GLU A 204 -10.79 5.99 2.69
C GLU A 204 -9.96 4.79 3.14
N HIS A 205 -10.17 3.58 2.57
CA HIS A 205 -9.37 2.40 2.91
C HIS A 205 -7.92 2.56 2.48
N PHE A 206 -7.69 3.12 1.29
CA PHE A 206 -6.34 3.39 0.79
C PHE A 206 -5.65 4.47 1.63
N ALA A 207 -6.34 5.58 1.88
CA ALA A 207 -5.80 6.71 2.65
C ALA A 207 -5.38 6.28 4.06
N ASP A 208 -6.30 5.72 4.85
CA ASP A 208 -6.00 5.30 6.23
C ASP A 208 -5.12 4.04 6.27
N GLY A 209 -5.39 3.08 5.38
CA GLY A 209 -4.71 1.80 5.40
C GLY A 209 -3.24 1.86 5.02
N ASN A 210 -2.84 2.79 4.16
CA ASN A 210 -1.43 3.02 3.86
C ASN A 210 -0.70 3.64 5.06
N LEU A 211 -1.32 4.59 5.77
CA LEU A 211 -0.76 5.17 7.01
C LEU A 211 -0.57 4.12 8.12
N CYS A 212 -1.48 3.15 8.22
CA CYS A 212 -1.35 2.03 9.16
C CYS A 212 0.01 1.30 9.02
N TYR A 213 0.55 1.17 7.81
CA TYR A 213 1.81 0.47 7.59
C TYR A 213 3.00 1.17 8.23
N LEU A 214 3.05 2.50 8.23
CA LEU A 214 4.11 3.27 8.91
C LEU A 214 4.11 3.03 10.42
N LEU A 215 2.92 2.82 10.99
CA LEU A 215 2.68 2.57 12.42
C LEU A 215 2.75 1.08 12.79
N GLY A 216 3.04 0.19 11.83
CA GLY A 216 3.12 -1.25 12.10
C GLY A 216 1.80 -1.91 12.47
N THR A 217 0.68 -1.36 12.00
CA THR A 217 -0.66 -1.94 12.10
C THR A 217 -1.27 -2.11 10.70
N ASN A 218 -2.55 -2.48 10.61
CA ASN A 218 -3.25 -2.67 9.34
C ASN A 218 -4.73 -2.25 9.46
N LEU A 219 -5.31 -1.70 8.40
CA LEU A 219 -6.74 -1.33 8.38
C LEU A 219 -7.67 -2.52 8.65
N ALA A 220 -7.27 -3.74 8.28
CA ALA A 220 -7.95 -4.98 8.62
C ALA A 220 -8.22 -5.09 10.12
N GLN A 221 -7.33 -4.58 10.98
CA GLN A 221 -7.54 -4.57 12.43
C GLN A 221 -8.79 -3.77 12.81
N PHE A 222 -9.01 -2.60 12.19
CA PHE A 222 -10.20 -1.79 12.43
C PHE A 222 -11.47 -2.53 12.04
N ARG A 223 -11.46 -3.14 10.85
CA ARG A 223 -12.62 -3.83 10.29
C ARG A 223 -12.94 -5.15 11.01
N VAL A 224 -11.93 -5.96 11.32
CA VAL A 224 -12.06 -7.19 12.11
C VAL A 224 -12.55 -6.88 13.50
N TRP A 225 -11.99 -5.84 14.13
CA TRP A 225 -12.44 -5.43 15.45
C TRP A 225 -13.92 -5.01 15.43
N ASP A 226 -14.35 -4.17 14.47
CA ASP A 226 -15.75 -3.81 14.32
C ASP A 226 -16.65 -5.05 14.19
N GLY A 227 -16.23 -6.07 13.44
CA GLY A 227 -16.94 -7.35 13.32
C GLY A 227 -16.99 -8.16 14.62
N MET A 228 -15.88 -8.25 15.36
CA MET A 228 -15.83 -8.92 16.67
C MET A 228 -16.74 -8.22 17.69
N ARG A 229 -16.80 -6.88 17.62
CA ARG A 229 -17.67 -6.05 18.47
C ARG A 229 -19.13 -6.14 18.05
N ALA A 230 -19.41 -6.33 16.76
CA ALA A 230 -20.75 -6.65 16.27
C ALA A 230 -21.23 -8.03 16.78
N LEU A 231 -20.35 -9.03 16.84
CA LEU A 231 -20.64 -10.32 17.50
C LEU A 231 -20.84 -10.15 19.02
N ASP A 232 -20.06 -9.28 19.68
CA ASP A 232 -20.28 -8.95 21.09
C ASP A 232 -21.70 -8.40 21.30
N TYR A 233 -22.15 -7.48 20.43
CA TYR A 233 -23.52 -6.96 20.46
C TYR A 233 -24.57 -8.06 20.27
N LEU A 234 -24.43 -8.94 19.28
CA LEU A 234 -25.33 -10.09 19.11
C LEU A 234 -25.42 -10.94 20.38
N CYS A 235 -24.29 -11.20 21.05
CA CYS A 235 -24.27 -11.96 22.31
C CYS A 235 -25.00 -11.27 23.46
N THR A 236 -25.23 -9.95 23.41
CA THR A 236 -26.02 -9.24 24.45
C THR A 236 -27.54 -9.35 24.25
N ARG A 237 -27.99 -9.86 23.11
CA ARG A 237 -29.40 -9.86 22.73
C ARG A 237 -30.11 -11.09 23.28
N PRO A 238 -31.19 -10.94 24.08
CA PRO A 238 -31.97 -12.09 24.54
C PRO A 238 -32.62 -12.87 23.39
N GLU A 239 -32.81 -12.22 22.23
CA GLU A 239 -33.36 -12.82 21.02
C GLU A 239 -32.37 -13.75 20.28
N VAL A 240 -31.11 -13.81 20.72
CA VAL A 240 -30.00 -14.49 20.03
C VAL A 240 -29.38 -15.58 20.89
N ASP A 241 -29.23 -16.78 20.33
CA ASP A 241 -28.43 -17.85 20.93
C ASP A 241 -26.94 -17.62 20.64
N ALA A 242 -26.21 -17.13 21.64
CA ALA A 242 -24.78 -16.87 21.58
C ALA A 242 -23.92 -18.12 21.29
N ASN A 243 -24.46 -19.33 21.43
CA ASN A 243 -23.75 -20.57 21.11
C ASN A 243 -23.90 -21.00 19.64
N ARG A 244 -24.80 -20.37 18.88
CA ARG A 244 -25.12 -20.70 17.49
C ARG A 244 -24.91 -19.49 16.58
N LEU A 245 -23.66 -19.04 16.49
CA LEU A 245 -23.27 -17.89 15.69
C LEU A 245 -22.63 -18.31 14.36
N GLY A 246 -23.01 -17.68 13.26
CA GLY A 246 -22.39 -17.82 11.94
C GLY A 246 -21.98 -16.50 11.32
N CYS A 247 -21.16 -16.57 10.26
CA CYS A 247 -20.75 -15.38 9.51
C CYS A 247 -20.69 -15.66 8.01
N THR A 248 -21.26 -14.78 7.19
CA THR A 248 -21.23 -14.89 5.73
C THR A 248 -21.24 -13.51 5.10
N GLY A 249 -20.51 -13.36 4.01
CA GLY A 249 -20.41 -12.08 3.30
C GLY A 249 -19.81 -12.26 1.91
N ASN A 250 -19.91 -11.22 1.09
CA ASN A 250 -19.46 -11.24 -0.30
C ASN A 250 -18.40 -10.17 -0.56
N SER A 251 -17.41 -10.46 -1.41
CA SER A 251 -16.34 -9.52 -1.78
C SER A 251 -15.53 -9.08 -0.54
N GLY A 252 -15.40 -7.78 -0.25
CA GLY A 252 -14.88 -7.31 1.05
C GLY A 252 -15.57 -7.92 2.29
N GLY A 253 -16.84 -8.30 2.19
CA GLY A 253 -17.53 -9.05 3.23
C GLY A 253 -17.03 -10.49 3.32
N GLY A 254 -16.67 -11.09 2.18
CA GLY A 254 -15.98 -12.37 2.11
C GLY A 254 -14.58 -12.30 2.74
N THR A 255 -13.82 -11.22 2.48
CA THR A 255 -12.55 -10.91 3.17
C THR A 255 -12.74 -10.94 4.68
N LEU A 256 -13.74 -10.19 5.17
CA LEU A 256 -13.96 -10.03 6.59
C LEU A 256 -14.50 -11.31 7.24
N THR A 257 -15.33 -12.08 6.55
CA THR A 257 -15.72 -13.43 6.97
C THR A 257 -14.49 -14.34 7.10
N THR A 258 -13.54 -14.30 6.16
CA THR A 258 -12.28 -15.07 6.25
C THR A 258 -11.45 -14.67 7.47
N TYR A 259 -11.28 -13.37 7.75
CA TYR A 259 -10.54 -12.94 8.94
C TYR A 259 -11.25 -13.27 10.25
N LEU A 260 -12.57 -13.05 10.33
CA LEU A 260 -13.35 -13.38 11.52
C LEU A 260 -13.35 -14.90 11.78
N ALA A 261 -13.35 -15.73 10.73
CA ALA A 261 -13.19 -17.18 10.87
C ALA A 261 -11.82 -17.54 11.51
N ALA A 262 -10.76 -16.83 11.12
CA ALA A 262 -9.42 -17.04 11.66
C ALA A 262 -9.28 -16.55 13.12
N MET A 263 -9.95 -15.45 13.49
CA MET A 263 -9.67 -14.72 14.74
C MET A 263 -10.76 -14.82 15.81
N ASP A 264 -12.00 -15.20 15.48
CA ASP A 264 -13.10 -15.32 16.44
C ASP A 264 -13.59 -16.76 16.62
N ASN A 265 -13.31 -17.32 17.79
CA ASN A 265 -13.65 -18.71 18.11
C ASN A 265 -15.14 -18.94 18.42
N ARG A 266 -15.96 -17.89 18.50
CA ARG A 266 -17.41 -18.02 18.74
C ARG A 266 -18.16 -18.52 17.52
N LEU A 267 -17.68 -18.20 16.32
CA LEU A 267 -18.29 -18.62 15.06
C LEU A 267 -18.30 -20.15 14.92
N LYS A 268 -19.46 -20.70 14.55
CA LYS A 268 -19.70 -22.13 14.39
C LYS A 268 -19.80 -22.55 12.93
N ALA A 269 -20.23 -21.66 12.04
CA ALA A 269 -20.26 -21.89 10.59
C ALA A 269 -19.93 -20.60 9.83
N VAL A 270 -19.18 -20.70 8.74
CA VAL A 270 -18.84 -19.54 7.91
C VAL A 270 -18.97 -19.83 6.41
N ALA A 271 -19.29 -18.78 5.64
CA ALA A 271 -19.41 -18.84 4.19
C ALA A 271 -18.86 -17.59 3.49
N PRO A 272 -17.53 -17.42 3.35
CA PRO A 272 -16.97 -16.35 2.53
C PRO A 272 -17.31 -16.55 1.04
N CYS A 273 -17.88 -15.53 0.40
CA CYS A 273 -18.27 -15.55 -1.01
C CYS A 273 -17.47 -14.53 -1.84
N CYS A 274 -17.10 -14.89 -3.07
CA CYS A 274 -16.46 -14.02 -4.08
C CYS A 274 -15.26 -13.23 -3.54
N TYR A 275 -14.34 -13.94 -2.88
CA TYR A 275 -13.09 -13.38 -2.35
C TYR A 275 -11.97 -14.43 -2.35
N VAL A 276 -12.30 -15.66 -1.89
CA VAL A 276 -11.31 -16.72 -1.67
C VAL A 276 -10.61 -17.08 -2.97
N THR A 277 -9.33 -16.69 -3.08
CA THR A 277 -8.42 -17.10 -4.13
C THR A 277 -7.00 -17.14 -3.56
N THR A 278 -6.10 -17.94 -4.12
CA THR A 278 -4.69 -17.92 -3.70
C THR A 278 -4.06 -16.59 -4.09
N LEU A 279 -3.24 -16.01 -3.22
CA LEU A 279 -2.48 -14.78 -3.48
C LEU A 279 -1.59 -14.93 -4.71
N ARG A 280 -0.99 -16.11 -4.93
CA ARG A 280 -0.25 -16.39 -6.16
C ARG A 280 -1.07 -16.10 -7.43
N ARG A 281 -2.35 -16.51 -7.46
CA ARG A 281 -3.23 -16.25 -8.61
C ARG A 281 -3.63 -14.78 -8.68
N ARG A 282 -3.91 -14.14 -7.54
CA ARG A 282 -4.23 -12.71 -7.46
C ARG A 282 -3.09 -11.83 -7.99
N PHE A 283 -1.84 -12.14 -7.63
CA PHE A 283 -0.67 -11.40 -8.12
C PHE A 283 -0.48 -11.58 -9.63
N LEU A 284 -0.62 -12.81 -10.14
CA LEU A 284 -0.53 -13.08 -11.58
C LEU A 284 -1.66 -12.44 -12.39
N SER A 285 -2.84 -12.25 -11.81
CA SER A 285 -3.97 -11.58 -12.47
C SER A 285 -3.90 -10.05 -12.40
N ARG A 286 -2.83 -9.48 -11.80
CA ARG A 286 -2.62 -8.04 -11.64
C ARG A 286 -3.79 -7.32 -10.98
N GLN A 287 -4.48 -8.04 -10.09
CA GLN A 287 -5.67 -7.52 -9.42
C GLN A 287 -5.23 -6.78 -8.17
N ILE A 288 -5.56 -5.49 -8.11
CA ILE A 288 -5.29 -4.71 -6.92
C ILE A 288 -6.38 -4.92 -5.87
N ALA A 289 -5.95 -4.92 -4.62
CA ALA A 289 -6.76 -5.08 -3.44
C ALA A 289 -6.43 -3.91 -2.51
N ASP A 290 -7.41 -3.43 -1.75
CA ASP A 290 -7.22 -2.35 -0.79
C ASP A 290 -6.39 -2.81 0.43
N PRO A 291 -5.82 -1.88 1.23
CA PRO A 291 -4.83 -2.23 2.27
C PRO A 291 -5.27 -3.28 3.31
N GLU A 292 -6.57 -3.39 3.59
CA GLU A 292 -7.13 -4.41 4.50
C GLU A 292 -6.97 -5.85 3.96
N GLN A 293 -6.83 -6.02 2.64
CA GLN A 293 -6.66 -7.29 1.95
C GLN A 293 -5.16 -7.62 1.78
N ASN A 294 -4.28 -6.66 2.10
CA ASN A 294 -2.83 -6.78 2.01
C ASN A 294 -2.22 -6.68 3.43
N LEU A 295 -2.20 -7.81 4.16
CA LEU A 295 -1.47 -7.93 5.42
C LEU A 295 0.04 -8.00 5.14
N LEU A 296 0.83 -7.21 5.87
CA LEU A 296 2.28 -7.11 5.66
C LEU A 296 3.05 -7.76 6.81
N PRO A 297 3.99 -8.71 6.55
CA PRO A 297 4.39 -9.26 5.25
C PRO A 297 3.84 -10.70 5.04
N LEU A 298 2.53 -10.85 4.77
CA LEU A 298 1.82 -12.14 4.83
C LEU A 298 2.46 -13.28 4.02
N VAL A 299 2.94 -12.99 2.79
CA VAL A 299 3.57 -14.02 1.94
C VAL A 299 4.93 -14.42 2.52
N ALA A 300 5.75 -13.45 2.93
CA ALA A 300 7.04 -13.74 3.57
C ALA A 300 6.90 -14.40 4.95
N ALA A 301 5.77 -14.19 5.64
CA ALA A 301 5.42 -14.90 6.87
C ALA A 301 4.99 -16.36 6.63
N GLY A 302 5.04 -16.85 5.38
CA GLY A 302 4.69 -18.22 5.04
C GLY A 302 3.19 -18.49 5.16
N MET A 303 2.36 -17.47 4.93
CA MET A 303 0.90 -17.57 4.99
C MET A 303 0.24 -17.35 3.61
N GLU A 304 -0.98 -17.84 3.48
CA GLU A 304 -1.85 -17.74 2.30
C GLU A 304 -3.31 -17.63 2.77
N ILE A 305 -4.25 -17.29 1.89
CA ILE A 305 -5.70 -17.29 2.18
C ILE A 305 -6.18 -18.66 2.73
N ALA A 306 -5.57 -19.75 2.27
CA ALA A 306 -5.84 -21.08 2.81
C ALA A 306 -5.45 -21.22 4.29
N ASP A 307 -4.35 -20.60 4.75
CA ASP A 307 -3.94 -20.66 6.16
C ASP A 307 -4.91 -19.90 7.08
N LEU A 308 -5.42 -18.76 6.61
CA LEU A 308 -6.45 -18.01 7.35
C LEU A 308 -7.70 -18.87 7.58
N LEU A 309 -8.16 -19.57 6.54
CA LEU A 309 -9.30 -20.48 6.65
C LEU A 309 -8.96 -21.77 7.40
N ALA A 310 -7.71 -22.23 7.37
CA ALA A 310 -7.26 -23.40 8.13
C ALA A 310 -7.35 -23.16 9.64
N LEU A 311 -7.14 -21.92 10.12
CA LEU A 311 -7.37 -21.54 11.52
C LEU A 311 -8.83 -21.76 11.98
N PHE A 312 -9.79 -21.77 11.06
CA PHE A 312 -11.18 -22.09 11.35
C PHE A 312 -11.45 -23.61 11.45
N ALA A 313 -10.62 -24.44 10.81
CA ALA A 313 -10.79 -25.89 10.78
C ALA A 313 -10.79 -26.50 12.20
N PRO A 314 -11.58 -27.58 12.43
CA PRO A 314 -12.44 -28.29 11.48
C PRO A 314 -13.91 -27.80 11.50
N ARG A 315 -14.17 -26.53 11.81
CA ARG A 315 -15.55 -26.01 11.86
C ARG A 315 -16.15 -25.87 10.45
N PRO A 316 -17.48 -25.94 10.29
CA PRO A 316 -18.18 -25.80 9.00
C PRO A 316 -17.83 -24.57 8.14
N LEU A 317 -17.10 -24.77 7.04
CA LEU A 317 -16.69 -23.76 6.07
C LEU A 317 -17.27 -24.04 4.67
N LEU A 318 -17.99 -23.07 4.11
CA LEU A 318 -18.39 -23.04 2.70
C LEU A 318 -17.59 -21.99 1.94
N ILE A 319 -17.00 -22.33 0.79
CA ILE A 319 -16.43 -21.35 -0.15
C ILE A 319 -17.46 -21.06 -1.24
N GLY A 320 -17.95 -19.83 -1.34
CA GLY A 320 -18.78 -19.37 -2.47
C GLY A 320 -17.91 -18.69 -3.52
N ALA A 321 -17.97 -19.12 -4.77
CA ALA A 321 -17.16 -18.53 -5.84
C ALA A 321 -17.96 -18.34 -7.13
N ALA A 322 -17.62 -17.30 -7.88
CA ALA A 322 -18.20 -17.00 -9.18
C ALA A 322 -17.14 -17.22 -10.28
N ARG A 323 -17.52 -17.90 -11.38
CA ARG A 323 -16.58 -18.29 -12.44
C ARG A 323 -16.11 -17.14 -13.31
N GLN A 324 -16.91 -16.08 -13.43
CA GLN A 324 -16.62 -14.88 -14.23
C GLN A 324 -16.20 -13.71 -13.32
N ASP A 325 -15.81 -14.01 -12.08
CA ASP A 325 -15.28 -13.05 -11.13
C ASP A 325 -13.87 -12.60 -11.56
N PHE A 326 -13.48 -11.38 -11.16
CA PHE A 326 -12.12 -10.91 -11.25
C PHE A 326 -11.20 -11.62 -10.24
N PHE A 327 -11.75 -12.20 -9.16
CA PHE A 327 -11.01 -13.14 -8.31
C PHE A 327 -10.85 -14.49 -9.02
N PRO A 328 -9.62 -14.95 -9.33
CA PRO A 328 -9.45 -16.15 -10.17
C PRO A 328 -9.99 -17.43 -9.52
N ILE A 329 -10.90 -18.10 -10.22
CA ILE A 329 -11.58 -19.32 -9.76
C ILE A 329 -10.60 -20.49 -9.51
N GLU A 330 -9.49 -20.54 -10.25
CA GLU A 330 -8.44 -21.54 -10.08
C GLU A 330 -7.82 -21.47 -8.68
N GLY A 331 -7.69 -20.26 -8.14
CA GLY A 331 -7.19 -20.05 -6.79
C GLY A 331 -8.19 -20.56 -5.74
N ALA A 332 -9.49 -20.28 -5.89
CA ALA A 332 -10.54 -20.81 -5.00
C ALA A 332 -10.52 -22.36 -4.97
N ARG A 333 -10.45 -22.98 -6.15
CA ARG A 333 -10.33 -24.44 -6.33
C ARG A 333 -9.06 -25.00 -5.68
N HIS A 334 -7.95 -24.26 -5.69
CA HIS A 334 -6.72 -24.63 -5.01
C HIS A 334 -6.91 -24.61 -3.49
N VAL A 335 -7.41 -23.49 -2.94
CA VAL A 335 -7.66 -23.34 -1.50
C VAL A 335 -8.56 -24.47 -0.98
N ARG A 336 -9.67 -24.78 -1.67
CA ARG A 336 -10.56 -25.90 -1.30
C ARG A 336 -9.82 -27.24 -1.27
N ARG A 337 -9.00 -27.54 -2.30
CA ARG A 337 -8.28 -28.82 -2.38
C ARG A 337 -7.33 -29.00 -1.22
N GLU A 338 -6.63 -27.94 -0.83
CA GLU A 338 -5.68 -27.96 0.28
C GLU A 338 -6.39 -28.09 1.64
N LEU A 339 -7.40 -27.26 1.89
CA LEU A 339 -8.21 -27.35 3.11
C LEU A 339 -8.85 -28.72 3.29
N ARG A 340 -9.29 -29.37 2.19
CA ARG A 340 -9.85 -30.73 2.26
C ARG A 340 -8.87 -31.74 2.85
N THR A 341 -7.57 -31.61 2.56
CA THR A 341 -6.56 -32.48 3.18
C THR A 341 -6.53 -32.29 4.70
N LEU A 342 -6.56 -31.05 5.18
CA LEU A 342 -6.62 -30.76 6.61
C LEU A 342 -7.91 -31.29 7.25
N TYR A 343 -9.08 -31.04 6.64
CA TYR A 343 -10.36 -31.54 7.16
C TYR A 343 -10.43 -33.08 7.17
N ARG A 344 -9.73 -33.76 6.25
CA ARG A 344 -9.58 -35.23 6.26
C ARG A 344 -8.80 -35.72 7.47
N LEU A 345 -7.74 -35.02 7.89
CA LEU A 345 -6.99 -35.39 9.11
C LEU A 345 -7.90 -35.41 10.34
N PHE A 346 -8.90 -34.53 10.38
CA PHE A 346 -9.91 -34.50 11.43
C PHE A 346 -11.05 -35.51 11.25
N GLY A 347 -11.15 -36.20 10.10
CA GLY A 347 -12.29 -37.05 9.75
C GLY A 347 -13.58 -36.26 9.52
N MET A 348 -13.49 -34.98 9.15
CA MET A 348 -14.62 -34.03 9.09
C MET A 348 -14.77 -33.39 7.71
N GLU A 349 -14.47 -34.10 6.62
CA GLU A 349 -14.52 -33.55 5.25
C GLU A 349 -15.90 -33.01 4.87
N ASP A 350 -16.98 -33.50 5.48
CA ASP A 350 -18.35 -33.03 5.26
C ASP A 350 -18.61 -31.59 5.75
N ARG A 351 -17.70 -31.06 6.60
CA ARG A 351 -17.69 -29.68 7.09
C ARG A 351 -16.95 -28.71 6.17
N LEU A 352 -16.46 -29.16 5.01
CA LEU A 352 -15.91 -28.29 3.98
C LEU A 352 -16.69 -28.45 2.68
N ALA A 353 -17.22 -27.35 2.15
CA ALA A 353 -17.90 -27.33 0.87
C ALA A 353 -17.43 -26.17 0.00
N MET A 354 -17.70 -26.25 -1.30
CA MET A 354 -17.55 -25.13 -2.23
C MET A 354 -18.71 -25.14 -3.22
N VAL A 355 -19.29 -23.97 -3.45
CA VAL A 355 -20.30 -23.73 -4.49
C VAL A 355 -19.71 -22.78 -5.51
N GLU A 356 -19.79 -23.17 -6.78
CA GLU A 356 -19.40 -22.33 -7.91
C GLU A 356 -20.67 -21.95 -8.71
N VAL A 357 -20.81 -20.67 -9.03
CA VAL A 357 -21.85 -20.15 -9.94
C VAL A 357 -21.22 -19.62 -11.22
N ASP A 358 -21.94 -19.72 -12.34
CA ASP A 358 -21.49 -19.19 -13.64
C ASP A 358 -22.02 -17.76 -13.86
N GLU A 359 -21.56 -16.84 -13.00
CA GLU A 359 -22.00 -15.45 -12.97
C GLU A 359 -20.77 -14.53 -12.78
N PRO A 360 -20.90 -13.21 -13.06
CA PRO A 360 -19.91 -12.20 -12.70
C PRO A 360 -19.76 -12.02 -11.18
N HIS A 361 -18.83 -11.17 -10.77
CA HIS A 361 -18.64 -10.79 -9.36
C HIS A 361 -19.93 -10.28 -8.72
N GLY A 362 -20.35 -10.90 -7.61
CA GLY A 362 -21.51 -10.47 -6.85
C GLY A 362 -22.05 -11.55 -5.92
N TRP A 363 -22.95 -11.17 -5.01
CA TRP A 363 -23.66 -12.13 -4.15
C TRP A 363 -25.00 -12.48 -4.76
N THR A 364 -24.94 -13.20 -5.87
CA THR A 364 -26.09 -13.60 -6.68
C THR A 364 -27.04 -14.53 -5.93
N LEU A 365 -28.22 -14.80 -6.51
CA LEU A 365 -29.22 -15.65 -5.89
C LEU A 365 -28.66 -17.03 -5.52
N GLY A 366 -27.92 -17.66 -6.44
CA GLY A 366 -27.30 -18.97 -6.22
C GLY A 366 -26.35 -18.98 -5.01
N LEU A 367 -25.49 -17.96 -4.89
CA LEU A 367 -24.57 -17.85 -3.76
C LEU A 367 -25.26 -17.49 -2.44
N ARG A 368 -26.30 -16.63 -2.46
CA ARG A 368 -27.10 -16.32 -1.26
C ARG A 368 -27.83 -17.56 -0.74
N GLN A 369 -28.46 -18.33 -1.62
CA GLN A 369 -29.14 -19.58 -1.25
C GLN A 369 -28.15 -20.63 -0.75
N ALA A 370 -26.97 -20.75 -1.36
CA ALA A 370 -25.92 -21.65 -0.89
C ALA A 370 -25.42 -21.30 0.51
N ALA A 371 -25.15 -20.01 0.77
CA ALA A 371 -24.77 -19.53 2.10
C ALA A 371 -25.89 -19.78 3.14
N CYS A 372 -27.15 -19.52 2.77
CA CYS A 372 -28.31 -19.81 3.63
C CYS A 372 -28.42 -21.31 3.95
N ALA A 373 -28.34 -22.18 2.95
CA ALA A 373 -28.35 -23.63 3.12
C ALA A 373 -27.26 -24.12 4.08
N TRP A 374 -26.07 -23.52 4.00
CA TRP A 374 -24.97 -23.85 4.89
C TRP A 374 -25.26 -23.46 6.35
N MET A 375 -25.80 -22.27 6.57
CA MET A 375 -26.17 -21.81 7.91
C MET A 375 -27.31 -22.65 8.50
N ILE A 376 -28.33 -22.99 7.69
CA ILE A 376 -29.40 -23.92 8.08
C ILE A 376 -28.83 -25.25 8.53
N ARG A 377 -27.95 -25.87 7.72
CA ARG A 377 -27.39 -27.18 8.01
C ARG A 377 -26.62 -27.22 9.34
N TRP A 378 -25.81 -26.20 9.62
CA TRP A 378 -24.83 -26.26 10.70
C TRP A 378 -25.21 -25.51 11.97
N LEU A 379 -26.08 -24.51 11.84
CA LEU A 379 -26.63 -23.81 12.99
C LEU A 379 -28.01 -24.34 13.33
N GLY A 380 -28.74 -24.97 12.41
CA GLY A 380 -30.15 -25.32 12.56
C GLY A 380 -31.04 -24.08 12.53
N THR A 381 -32.30 -24.20 12.13
CA THR A 381 -33.29 -23.12 12.25
C THR A 381 -34.71 -23.67 12.16
N ARG A 382 -35.73 -22.81 12.18
CA ARG A 382 -37.15 -23.17 12.08
C ARG A 382 -37.56 -23.63 10.68
N ASP A 383 -37.12 -22.91 9.64
CA ASP A 383 -37.38 -23.23 8.23
C ASP A 383 -36.11 -23.79 7.59
N ASP A 384 -36.14 -25.07 7.23
CA ASP A 384 -35.00 -25.77 6.63
C ASP A 384 -34.87 -25.59 5.11
N SER A 385 -35.80 -24.86 4.48
CA SER A 385 -35.73 -24.55 3.05
C SER A 385 -34.73 -23.41 2.80
N PRO A 386 -33.68 -23.61 1.98
CA PRO A 386 -32.73 -22.56 1.64
C PRO A 386 -33.23 -21.63 0.53
N LEU A 387 -34.46 -21.81 0.06
CA LEU A 387 -34.98 -21.05 -1.06
C LEU A 387 -35.31 -19.62 -0.65
N GLU A 388 -34.79 -18.65 -1.42
CA GLU A 388 -35.08 -17.23 -1.20
C GLU A 388 -36.54 -16.96 -1.61
N PRO A 389 -37.42 -16.62 -0.66
CA PRO A 389 -38.80 -16.29 -0.99
C PRO A 389 -38.88 -14.95 -1.72
N GLN A 390 -40.02 -14.66 -2.37
CA GLN A 390 -40.29 -13.31 -2.84
C GLN A 390 -40.66 -12.41 -1.66
N PHE A 391 -40.04 -11.24 -1.57
CA PHE A 391 -40.34 -10.21 -0.58
C PHE A 391 -40.01 -8.82 -1.12
N GLU A 392 -40.68 -7.82 -0.56
CA GLU A 392 -40.39 -6.42 -0.80
C GLU A 392 -39.23 -5.97 0.10
N LEU A 393 -38.27 -5.25 -0.46
CA LEU A 393 -37.21 -4.62 0.31
C LEU A 393 -37.66 -3.25 0.78
N PRO A 394 -37.36 -2.84 2.03
CA PRO A 394 -37.55 -1.46 2.43
C PRO A 394 -36.66 -0.55 1.56
N PRO A 395 -37.01 0.73 1.36
CA PRO A 395 -36.11 1.68 0.69
C PRO A 395 -34.81 1.86 1.51
N GLN A 396 -33.75 2.36 0.86
CA GLN A 396 -32.41 2.42 1.45
C GLN A 396 -32.39 3.26 2.73
N GLU A 397 -33.05 4.41 2.68
CA GLU A 397 -33.16 5.42 3.74
C GLU A 397 -33.85 4.85 4.99
N ALA A 398 -34.75 3.88 4.83
CA ALA A 398 -35.41 3.23 5.95
C ALA A 398 -34.45 2.37 6.79
N THR A 399 -33.26 2.09 6.28
CA THR A 399 -32.21 1.36 7.00
C THR A 399 -31.20 2.27 7.68
N TRP A 400 -31.23 3.58 7.42
CA TRP A 400 -30.28 4.54 7.99
C TRP A 400 -30.60 4.87 9.45
N CYS A 401 -29.59 4.86 10.30
CA CYS A 401 -29.66 5.29 11.69
C CYS A 401 -29.82 6.82 11.82
N PHE A 402 -29.35 7.60 10.85
CA PHE A 402 -29.48 9.05 10.85
C PHE A 402 -30.23 9.57 9.62
N PRO A 403 -31.03 10.66 9.74
CA PRO A 403 -31.79 11.21 8.60
C PRO A 403 -30.93 11.64 7.41
N ASN A 404 -29.72 12.11 7.67
CA ASN A 404 -28.73 12.52 6.65
C ASN A 404 -27.88 11.34 6.15
N GLY A 405 -28.11 10.12 6.65
CA GLY A 405 -27.36 8.93 6.27
C GLY A 405 -25.87 9.00 6.62
N ASN A 406 -25.46 9.76 7.65
CA ASN A 406 -24.06 9.81 8.08
C ASN A 406 -23.87 10.07 9.58
N VAL A 407 -23.16 9.15 10.26
CA VAL A 407 -22.88 9.21 11.69
C VAL A 407 -21.87 10.29 12.05
N TYR A 408 -20.88 10.54 11.19
CA TYR A 408 -19.80 11.47 11.49
C TYR A 408 -20.31 12.93 11.46
N LEU A 409 -21.08 13.30 10.44
CA LEU A 409 -21.72 14.62 10.34
C LEU A 409 -22.69 14.90 11.50
N HIS A 410 -23.29 13.86 12.08
CA HIS A 410 -24.27 14.01 13.16
C HIS A 410 -23.64 14.00 14.56
N LEU A 411 -22.74 13.06 14.85
CA LEU A 411 -22.18 12.86 16.19
C LEU A 411 -20.78 13.46 16.40
N ARG A 412 -20.04 13.77 15.31
CA ARG A 412 -18.64 14.23 15.38
C ARG A 412 -17.75 13.32 16.25
N GLY A 413 -17.90 12.00 16.07
CA GLY A 413 -17.12 10.98 16.78
C GLY A 413 -15.65 10.93 16.33
N THR A 414 -14.86 10.07 16.96
CA THR A 414 -13.44 9.84 16.58
C THR A 414 -13.36 9.20 15.19
N SER A 415 -12.48 9.66 14.31
CA SER A 415 -12.22 9.02 13.00
C SER A 415 -11.08 8.00 13.05
N VAL A 416 -10.86 7.23 11.96
CA VAL A 416 -9.67 6.36 11.88
C VAL A 416 -8.41 7.22 11.81
N SER A 417 -8.38 8.24 10.95
CA SER A 417 -7.29 9.23 10.90
C SER A 417 -6.98 9.86 12.27
N ASP A 418 -7.99 10.19 13.10
CA ASP A 418 -7.74 10.69 14.46
C ASP A 418 -6.99 9.67 15.34
N MET A 419 -7.37 8.39 15.25
CA MET A 419 -6.71 7.31 15.99
C MET A 419 -5.28 7.09 15.50
N LEU A 420 -5.06 7.12 14.19
CA LEU A 420 -3.74 6.99 13.59
C LEU A 420 -2.84 8.17 13.98
N ALA A 421 -3.34 9.40 13.95
CA ALA A 421 -2.61 10.58 14.36
C ALA A 421 -2.28 10.57 15.87
N ASN A 422 -3.19 10.08 16.72
CA ASN A 422 -2.88 9.85 18.14
C ASN A 422 -1.76 8.83 18.33
N ARG A 423 -1.83 7.67 17.64
CA ARG A 423 -0.79 6.65 17.74
C ARG A 423 0.56 7.13 17.19
N MET A 424 0.56 7.92 16.12
CA MET A 424 1.76 8.56 15.60
C MET A 424 2.41 9.46 16.66
N ARG A 425 1.64 10.32 17.36
CA ARG A 425 2.14 11.19 18.42
C ARG A 425 2.70 10.42 19.61
N GLU A 426 2.06 9.34 20.01
CA GLU A 426 2.59 8.43 21.05
C GLU A 426 3.97 7.90 20.64
N LEU A 427 4.08 7.34 19.43
CA LEU A 427 5.34 6.84 18.91
C LEU A 427 6.40 7.94 18.77
N GLN A 428 6.01 9.16 18.40
CA GLN A 428 6.91 10.32 18.35
C GLN A 428 7.52 10.61 19.73
N GLY A 429 6.70 10.60 20.78
CA GLY A 429 7.16 10.72 22.16
C GLY A 429 8.06 9.56 22.60
N GLU A 430 7.71 8.32 22.26
CA GLU A 430 8.52 7.13 22.53
C GLU A 430 9.90 7.24 21.85
N ARG A 431 9.95 7.63 20.56
CA ARG A 431 11.20 7.82 19.80
C ARG A 431 12.05 8.94 20.39
N ALA A 432 11.45 10.08 20.73
CA ALA A 432 12.15 11.20 21.36
C ALA A 432 12.76 10.84 22.73
N GLY A 433 12.18 9.88 23.46
CA GLY A 433 12.76 9.34 24.69
C GLY A 433 13.89 8.30 24.48
N GLN A 434 13.96 7.68 23.29
CA GLN A 434 14.94 6.64 22.96
C GLN A 434 16.16 7.19 22.21
N LEU A 435 15.98 8.23 21.40
CA LEU A 435 17.04 8.86 20.64
C LEU A 435 17.57 10.08 21.39
N ALA A 436 18.89 10.19 21.49
CA ALA A 436 19.52 11.38 22.05
C ALA A 436 19.18 12.63 21.22
N SER A 437 19.07 13.80 21.86
CA SER A 437 18.84 15.08 21.16
C SER A 437 20.00 15.45 20.23
N VAL A 438 21.19 14.93 20.51
CA VAL A 438 22.39 14.99 19.69
C VAL A 438 22.94 13.57 19.55
N LEU A 439 23.13 13.10 18.32
CA LEU A 439 23.56 11.72 18.10
C LEU A 439 25.07 11.55 18.33
N THR A 440 25.45 10.65 19.23
CA THR A 440 26.83 10.19 19.36
C THR A 440 27.20 9.22 18.24
N PRO A 441 28.49 8.89 18.01
CA PRO A 441 28.87 7.86 17.03
C PRO A 441 28.20 6.49 17.29
N HIS A 442 27.96 6.13 18.56
CA HIS A 442 27.25 4.90 18.91
C HIS A 442 25.77 4.97 18.51
N ASP A 443 25.10 6.10 18.78
CA ASP A 443 23.71 6.32 18.39
C ASP A 443 23.54 6.27 16.87
N CYS A 444 24.48 6.90 16.13
CA CYS A 444 24.49 6.86 14.67
C CYS A 444 24.61 5.44 14.13
N ALA A 445 25.50 4.62 14.67
CA ALA A 445 25.64 3.22 14.26
C ALA A 445 24.34 2.41 14.51
N SER A 446 23.78 2.54 15.71
CA SER A 446 22.54 1.86 16.10
C SER A 446 21.33 2.28 15.24
N LEU A 447 21.20 3.59 14.97
CA LEU A 447 20.13 4.13 14.14
C LEU A 447 20.30 3.74 12.66
N ARG A 448 21.52 3.76 12.12
CA ARG A 448 21.81 3.28 10.76
C ARG A 448 21.42 1.80 10.60
N ASP A 449 21.71 0.99 11.60
CA ASP A 449 21.29 -0.41 11.64
C ASP A 449 19.76 -0.58 11.67
N ARG A 450 19.04 0.24 12.45
CA ARG A 450 17.57 0.27 12.45
C ARG A 450 17.02 0.63 11.07
N VAL A 451 17.51 1.72 10.46
CA VAL A 451 17.10 2.18 9.12
C VAL A 451 17.34 1.08 8.08
N ARG A 452 18.53 0.47 8.06
CA ARG A 452 18.89 -0.60 7.14
C ARG A 452 17.94 -1.79 7.26
N ARG A 453 17.65 -2.25 8.48
CA ARG A 453 16.70 -3.35 8.72
C ARG A 453 15.28 -2.98 8.29
N ALA A 454 14.84 -1.75 8.56
CA ALA A 454 13.50 -1.28 8.21
C ALA A 454 13.28 -1.26 6.70
N ILE A 455 14.24 -0.74 5.92
CA ILE A 455 14.15 -0.75 4.46
C ILE A 455 14.59 -2.06 3.83
N ARG A 456 15.14 -3.02 4.59
CA ARG A 456 15.65 -4.31 4.11
C ARG A 456 16.65 -4.18 2.96
N CYS A 457 17.52 -3.16 3.03
CA CYS A 457 18.58 -2.98 2.04
C CYS A 457 19.79 -3.87 2.39
N PRO A 458 20.30 -4.70 1.46
CA PRO A 458 21.52 -5.47 1.67
C PRO A 458 22.76 -4.57 1.77
N GLU A 459 23.83 -5.09 2.40
CA GLU A 459 25.01 -4.32 2.80
C GLU A 459 26.28 -4.76 2.06
N PRO A 460 27.15 -3.80 1.69
CA PRO A 460 27.00 -3.02 0.44
C PRO A 460 26.82 -3.94 -0.79
N PRO A 461 26.03 -3.54 -1.79
CA PRO A 461 25.79 -4.38 -2.96
C PRO A 461 27.07 -4.56 -3.81
N PRO A 462 27.20 -5.68 -4.54
CA PRO A 462 28.32 -5.88 -5.44
C PRO A 462 28.36 -4.80 -6.54
N ALA A 463 29.54 -4.60 -7.13
CA ALA A 463 29.68 -3.73 -8.27
C ALA A 463 28.79 -4.23 -9.42
N PRO A 464 28.02 -3.34 -10.08
CA PRO A 464 27.14 -3.76 -11.15
C PRO A 464 27.94 -4.20 -12.38
N THR A 465 27.40 -5.14 -13.13
CA THR A 465 27.90 -5.39 -14.50
C THR A 465 27.38 -4.29 -15.41
N VAL A 466 28.23 -3.71 -16.25
CA VAL A 466 27.86 -2.55 -17.06
C VAL A 466 27.92 -2.87 -18.54
N VAL A 467 26.83 -2.60 -19.24
CA VAL A 467 26.76 -2.59 -20.70
C VAL A 467 26.77 -1.13 -21.14
N ARG A 468 27.81 -0.74 -21.89
CA ARG A 468 27.96 0.61 -22.44
C ARG A 468 27.23 0.71 -23.77
N GLY A 469 26.46 1.77 -23.91
CA GLY A 469 25.66 2.11 -25.09
C GLY A 469 26.22 3.32 -25.84
N PRO A 470 25.41 3.93 -26.72
CA PRO A 470 25.82 5.05 -27.53
C PRO A 470 26.33 6.23 -26.68
N ARG A 471 27.45 6.80 -27.12
CA ARG A 471 28.00 8.06 -26.60
C ARG A 471 27.72 9.19 -27.60
N ARG A 472 27.26 10.33 -27.10
CA ARG A 472 26.91 11.49 -27.91
C ARG A 472 27.63 12.73 -27.40
N GLU A 473 28.19 13.48 -28.33
CA GLU A 473 28.73 14.82 -28.07
C GLU A 473 27.59 15.82 -27.79
N ARG A 474 27.87 16.78 -26.92
CA ARG A 474 27.00 17.85 -26.43
C ARG A 474 27.83 19.11 -26.26
N GLU A 475 27.20 20.27 -26.24
CA GLU A 475 27.90 21.55 -26.02
C GLU A 475 28.69 21.58 -24.70
N TRP A 476 28.17 20.90 -23.68
CA TRP A 476 28.78 20.81 -22.36
C TRP A 476 29.77 19.64 -22.18
N GLY A 477 29.90 18.73 -23.17
CA GLY A 477 30.73 17.53 -23.07
C GLY A 477 30.10 16.31 -23.73
N THR A 478 30.05 15.17 -23.02
CA THR A 478 29.52 13.91 -23.59
C THR A 478 28.47 13.26 -22.72
N ALA A 479 27.42 12.71 -23.35
CA ALA A 479 26.43 11.86 -22.73
C ALA A 479 26.61 10.41 -23.19
N GLU A 480 26.88 9.49 -22.28
CA GLU A 480 27.01 8.06 -22.56
C GLU A 480 25.87 7.28 -21.92
N GLU A 481 25.15 6.50 -22.73
CA GLU A 481 24.06 5.65 -22.26
C GLU A 481 24.59 4.33 -21.66
N LEU A 482 24.05 3.88 -20.54
CA LEU A 482 24.53 2.73 -19.79
C LEU A 482 23.36 1.87 -19.30
N HIS A 483 23.55 0.55 -19.29
CA HIS A 483 22.74 -0.39 -18.51
C HIS A 483 23.59 -0.97 -17.38
N LEU A 484 23.22 -0.67 -16.14
CA LEU A 484 23.87 -1.21 -14.94
C LEU A 484 23.04 -2.38 -14.40
N HIS A 485 23.59 -3.58 -14.44
CA HIS A 485 22.96 -4.77 -13.87
C HIS A 485 23.29 -4.86 -12.38
N THR A 486 22.38 -4.41 -11.52
CA THR A 486 22.53 -4.38 -10.05
C THR A 486 22.19 -5.72 -9.40
N GLU A 487 21.37 -6.53 -10.08
CA GLU A 487 21.12 -7.95 -9.80
C GLU A 487 21.07 -8.71 -11.14
N ALA A 488 21.06 -10.05 -11.11
CA ALA A 488 21.11 -10.87 -12.32
C ALA A 488 19.99 -10.54 -13.32
N THR A 489 18.80 -10.19 -12.83
CA THR A 489 17.64 -9.85 -13.65
C THR A 489 17.28 -8.37 -13.62
N VAL A 490 17.94 -7.55 -12.79
CA VAL A 490 17.57 -6.13 -12.62
C VAL A 490 18.55 -5.26 -13.40
N VAL A 491 18.00 -4.44 -14.30
CA VAL A 491 18.74 -3.45 -15.07
C VAL A 491 18.34 -2.06 -14.61
N VAL A 492 19.34 -1.22 -14.36
CA VAL A 492 19.21 0.20 -14.02
C VAL A 492 19.74 1.01 -15.20
N PRO A 493 18.87 1.61 -16.01
CA PRO A 493 19.27 2.51 -17.09
C PRO A 493 19.91 3.77 -16.53
N ALA A 494 20.96 4.26 -17.19
CA ALA A 494 21.63 5.47 -16.78
C ALA A 494 22.23 6.25 -17.96
N THR A 495 22.37 7.57 -17.80
CA THR A 495 23.23 8.40 -18.65
C THR A 495 24.38 8.92 -17.81
N LEU A 496 25.62 8.69 -18.25
CA LEU A 496 26.81 9.33 -17.72
C LEU A 496 27.13 10.60 -18.52
N CYS A 497 26.93 11.74 -17.89
CA CYS A 497 27.25 13.07 -18.41
C CYS A 497 28.65 13.48 -17.93
N LEU A 498 29.60 13.63 -18.86
CA LEU A 498 30.97 14.07 -18.60
C LEU A 498 31.21 15.47 -19.20
N PRO A 499 31.83 16.40 -18.48
CA PRO A 499 32.21 17.72 -19.00
C PRO A 499 33.25 17.65 -20.14
N ALA A 500 33.21 18.59 -21.09
CA ALA A 500 34.10 18.63 -22.26
C ALA A 500 35.58 18.89 -21.93
N ASN A 501 35.86 19.75 -20.94
CA ASN A 501 37.18 20.34 -20.68
C ASN A 501 37.57 20.22 -19.20
N ALA A 502 37.59 19.00 -18.67
CA ALA A 502 37.99 18.76 -17.29
C ALA A 502 39.51 18.60 -17.17
N GLU A 503 40.18 19.49 -16.43
CA GLU A 503 41.56 19.27 -16.00
C GLU A 503 41.57 18.46 -14.69
N GLY A 504 42.19 17.28 -14.72
CA GLY A 504 42.30 16.40 -13.56
C GLY A 504 41.05 15.55 -13.28
N SER A 505 40.98 15.00 -12.07
CA SER A 505 39.88 14.14 -11.64
C SER A 505 38.65 14.98 -11.28
N LEU A 506 37.47 14.56 -11.74
CA LEU A 506 36.22 15.32 -11.67
C LEU A 506 35.44 15.06 -10.37
N PRO A 507 34.83 16.08 -9.75
CA PRO A 507 33.75 15.84 -8.82
C PRO A 507 32.52 15.29 -9.56
N ALA A 508 31.67 14.55 -8.86
CA ALA A 508 30.52 13.91 -9.49
C ALA A 508 29.29 13.80 -8.59
N ALA A 509 28.14 13.53 -9.20
CA ALA A 509 26.92 13.18 -8.48
C ALA A 509 26.17 12.02 -9.14
N VAL A 510 25.53 11.19 -8.34
CA VAL A 510 24.44 10.31 -8.80
C VAL A 510 23.13 11.08 -8.67
N LEU A 511 22.37 11.18 -9.77
CA LEU A 511 21.11 11.92 -9.84
C LEU A 511 19.96 10.98 -10.14
N THR A 512 18.85 11.13 -9.42
CA THR A 512 17.61 10.37 -9.68
C THR A 512 16.38 11.27 -9.55
N HIS A 513 15.36 11.02 -10.36
CA HIS A 513 14.09 11.75 -10.35
C HIS A 513 12.94 10.76 -10.27
N ALA A 514 11.85 11.11 -9.58
CA ALA A 514 10.67 10.25 -9.45
C ALA A 514 10.00 9.86 -10.77
N SER A 515 10.16 10.68 -11.82
CA SER A 515 9.58 10.48 -13.16
C SER A 515 10.57 9.83 -14.13
N GLY A 516 11.84 9.70 -13.72
CA GLY A 516 12.91 9.11 -14.51
C GLY A 516 13.98 10.10 -14.99
N ARG A 517 15.07 9.55 -15.49
CA ARG A 517 16.30 10.24 -15.89
C ARG A 517 16.11 11.19 -17.06
N SER A 518 15.05 11.03 -17.85
CA SER A 518 14.72 11.96 -18.95
C SER A 518 14.52 13.39 -18.46
N GLU A 519 14.00 13.57 -17.24
CA GLU A 519 13.86 14.89 -16.58
C GLU A 519 15.23 15.50 -16.20
N LEU A 520 16.26 14.66 -16.06
CA LEU A 520 17.60 15.07 -15.63
C LEU A 520 18.54 15.32 -16.81
N THR A 521 18.34 14.63 -17.93
CA THR A 521 19.25 14.63 -19.09
C THR A 521 18.81 15.54 -20.22
N GLY A 522 17.63 16.16 -20.13
CA GLY A 522 17.17 17.19 -21.07
C GLY A 522 18.12 18.39 -21.12
N ALA A 523 17.99 19.27 -22.13
CA ALA A 523 18.89 20.41 -22.33
C ALA A 523 18.99 21.33 -21.09
N ASP A 524 17.87 21.50 -20.38
CA ASP A 524 17.78 22.27 -19.12
C ASP A 524 17.80 21.40 -17.86
N GLY A 525 17.94 20.09 -18.01
CA GLY A 525 17.92 19.12 -16.92
C GLY A 525 19.12 19.29 -15.98
N LEU A 526 18.94 18.90 -14.72
CA LEU A 526 19.96 19.06 -13.69
C LEU A 526 21.30 18.38 -14.03
N GLY A 527 21.26 17.21 -14.67
CA GLY A 527 22.46 16.48 -15.09
C GLY A 527 23.26 17.22 -16.17
N ALA A 528 22.57 17.77 -17.17
CA ALA A 528 23.20 18.58 -18.21
C ALA A 528 23.80 19.87 -17.64
N ARG A 529 23.09 20.55 -16.73
CA ARG A 529 23.58 21.79 -16.10
C ARG A 529 24.78 21.57 -15.17
N LEU A 530 24.80 20.47 -14.41
CA LEU A 530 25.97 20.11 -13.61
C LEU A 530 27.18 19.79 -14.50
N ALA A 531 26.99 19.05 -15.59
CA ALA A 531 28.08 18.74 -16.52
C ALA A 531 28.62 20.02 -17.20
N ALA A 532 27.75 20.94 -17.59
CA ALA A 532 28.13 22.26 -18.11
C ALA A 532 28.93 23.09 -17.08
N ALA A 533 28.62 22.92 -15.79
CA ALA A 533 29.33 23.57 -14.70
C ALA A 533 30.61 22.83 -14.26
N GLY A 534 31.00 21.73 -14.91
CA GLY A 534 32.23 20.98 -14.60
C GLY A 534 32.08 19.86 -13.57
N VAL A 535 30.85 19.45 -13.25
CA VAL A 535 30.56 18.32 -12.34
C VAL A 535 29.98 17.16 -13.13
N ALA A 536 30.61 15.99 -13.08
CA ALA A 536 30.07 14.80 -13.76
C ALA A 536 28.74 14.35 -13.13
N ALA A 537 27.81 13.85 -13.95
CA ALA A 537 26.50 13.42 -13.47
C ALA A 537 26.16 12.03 -14.00
N LEU A 538 25.81 11.10 -13.11
CA LEU A 538 25.20 9.82 -13.47
C LEU A 538 23.70 9.89 -13.20
N CYS A 539 22.91 10.13 -14.23
CA CYS A 539 21.45 10.20 -14.15
C CYS A 539 20.86 8.80 -14.29
N VAL A 540 20.13 8.32 -13.28
CA VAL A 540 19.72 6.91 -13.19
C VAL A 540 18.21 6.73 -13.06
N ASP A 541 17.73 5.60 -13.58
CA ASP A 541 16.37 5.07 -13.39
C ASP A 541 16.42 3.84 -12.49
N PRO A 542 16.27 3.99 -11.15
CA PRO A 542 16.11 2.85 -10.25
C PRO A 542 14.91 2.01 -10.65
N ARG A 543 14.86 0.75 -10.19
CA ARG A 543 13.76 -0.15 -10.58
C ARG A 543 12.37 0.44 -10.31
N GLY A 544 11.47 0.26 -11.28
CA GLY A 544 10.10 0.78 -11.25
C GLY A 544 9.97 2.27 -11.56
N VAL A 545 11.04 2.92 -12.06
CA VAL A 545 11.10 4.36 -12.36
C VAL A 545 11.55 4.58 -13.80
N GLY A 546 11.09 5.65 -14.43
CA GLY A 546 11.50 6.05 -15.78
C GLY A 546 11.28 4.93 -16.79
N GLU A 547 12.35 4.48 -17.45
CA GLU A 547 12.31 3.41 -18.45
C GLU A 547 12.01 2.02 -17.86
N THR A 548 12.15 1.84 -16.55
CA THR A 548 11.86 0.57 -15.85
C THR A 548 10.47 0.55 -15.19
N ARG A 549 9.67 1.60 -15.39
CA ARG A 549 8.28 1.64 -14.90
C ARG A 549 7.41 0.63 -15.63
N SER A 550 6.35 0.15 -14.99
CA SER A 550 5.34 -0.66 -15.67
C SER A 550 4.69 0.15 -16.79
N GLN A 551 4.54 -0.47 -17.97
CA GLN A 551 3.90 0.13 -19.15
C GLN A 551 2.41 -0.21 -19.26
N LEU A 552 1.84 -0.90 -18.26
CA LEU A 552 0.42 -1.23 -18.24
C LEU A 552 -0.41 0.02 -17.93
N ASP A 553 -1.59 0.12 -18.56
CA ASP A 553 -2.52 1.21 -18.33
C ASP A 553 -2.94 1.28 -16.85
N ASP A 554 -2.96 2.50 -16.31
CA ASP A 554 -3.54 2.78 -15.01
C ASP A 554 -5.04 2.46 -15.05
N THR A 555 -5.55 1.88 -13.96
CA THR A 555 -7.00 1.62 -13.85
C THR A 555 -7.68 2.86 -13.30
N PRO A 556 -8.55 3.56 -14.06
CA PRO A 556 -9.16 4.79 -13.59
C PRO A 556 -10.12 4.53 -12.42
N GLY A 557 -10.17 5.45 -11.45
CA GLY A 557 -11.29 5.55 -10.49
C GLY A 557 -11.04 5.08 -9.07
N GLN A 558 -9.79 4.80 -8.67
CA GLN A 558 -9.42 4.52 -7.28
C GLN A 558 -8.39 5.56 -6.78
N TRP A 559 -8.49 5.95 -5.50
CA TRP A 559 -7.67 7.02 -4.91
C TRP A 559 -6.17 6.70 -5.04
N ARG A 560 -5.45 7.58 -5.74
CA ARG A 560 -3.98 7.51 -5.99
C ARG A 560 -3.51 6.09 -6.34
N HIS A 561 -4.22 5.50 -7.29
CA HIS A 561 -4.09 4.10 -7.64
C HIS A 561 -3.47 3.94 -9.03
N ASP A 562 -2.18 3.64 -9.07
CA ASP A 562 -1.43 3.33 -10.30
C ASP A 562 -0.85 1.89 -10.25
N ARG A 563 -0.13 1.49 -11.29
CA ARG A 563 0.54 0.18 -11.34
C ARG A 563 1.77 0.07 -10.42
N ASP A 564 2.43 1.16 -10.06
CA ASP A 564 3.51 1.14 -9.06
C ASP A 564 2.95 0.81 -7.67
N ALA A 565 1.73 1.27 -7.36
CA ALA A 565 1.04 0.91 -6.12
C ALA A 565 0.74 -0.60 -6.03
N GLU A 566 0.31 -1.22 -7.12
CA GLU A 566 0.13 -2.69 -7.20
C GLU A 566 1.43 -3.43 -6.86
N LEU A 567 2.51 -3.06 -7.55
CA LEU A 567 3.83 -3.66 -7.35
C LEU A 567 4.34 -3.44 -5.93
N ALA A 568 4.07 -2.28 -5.34
CA ALA A 568 4.38 -2.00 -3.95
C ALA A 568 3.66 -2.97 -3.01
N TYR A 569 2.35 -3.22 -3.17
CA TYR A 569 1.65 -4.19 -2.33
C TYR A 569 2.21 -5.61 -2.49
N VAL A 570 2.49 -6.06 -3.72
CA VAL A 570 3.11 -7.38 -3.97
C VAL A 570 4.48 -7.47 -3.29
N ALA A 571 5.32 -6.45 -3.43
CA ALA A 571 6.63 -6.38 -2.80
C ALA A 571 6.50 -6.46 -1.27
N LEU A 572 5.67 -5.59 -0.69
CA LEU A 572 5.50 -5.48 0.76
C LEU A 572 4.94 -6.76 1.38
N MET A 573 3.95 -7.40 0.74
CA MET A 573 3.43 -8.70 1.20
C MET A 573 4.48 -9.79 1.13
N SER A 574 5.38 -9.73 0.14
CA SER A 574 6.50 -10.65 -0.05
C SER A 574 7.73 -10.26 0.77
N GLY A 575 7.60 -9.33 1.72
CA GLY A 575 8.70 -8.93 2.61
C GLY A 575 9.78 -8.09 1.94
N VAL A 576 9.53 -7.58 0.73
CA VAL A 576 10.40 -6.65 0.00
C VAL A 576 9.91 -5.22 0.24
N VAL A 577 10.82 -4.30 0.57
CA VAL A 577 10.49 -2.87 0.73
C VAL A 577 10.99 -2.13 -0.53
N PRO A 578 10.11 -1.52 -1.34
CA PRO A 578 10.52 -0.88 -2.59
C PRO A 578 11.58 0.21 -2.39
N VAL A 579 11.47 1.03 -1.34
CA VAL A 579 12.50 2.02 -0.97
C VAL A 579 13.87 1.38 -0.83
N GLY A 580 13.99 0.25 -0.12
CA GLY A 580 15.27 -0.42 0.06
C GLY A 580 15.87 -0.98 -1.22
N ARG A 581 15.04 -1.47 -2.14
CA ARG A 581 15.51 -1.95 -3.45
C ARG A 581 15.96 -0.82 -4.36
N ARG A 582 15.28 0.33 -4.35
CA ARG A 582 15.72 1.54 -5.06
C ARG A 582 17.00 2.11 -4.44
N VAL A 583 17.12 2.10 -3.11
CA VAL A 583 18.37 2.47 -2.42
C VAL A 583 19.52 1.54 -2.80
N GLN A 584 19.28 0.23 -2.89
CA GLN A 584 20.27 -0.75 -3.36
C GLN A 584 20.75 -0.42 -4.78
N ASP A 585 19.84 -0.11 -5.70
CA ASP A 585 20.17 0.28 -7.08
C ASP A 585 21.05 1.54 -7.12
N LEU A 586 20.64 2.57 -6.38
CA LEU A 586 21.40 3.82 -6.26
C LEU A 586 22.78 3.59 -5.62
N TRP A 587 22.89 2.68 -4.65
CA TRP A 587 24.17 2.35 -4.00
C TRP A 587 25.13 1.65 -4.97
N SER A 588 24.64 0.71 -5.78
CA SER A 588 25.45 0.11 -6.85
C SER A 588 25.91 1.14 -7.88
N CYS A 589 25.05 2.11 -8.23
CA CYS A 589 25.41 3.21 -9.13
C CYS A 589 26.47 4.14 -8.52
N LEU A 590 26.36 4.47 -7.23
CA LEU A 590 27.38 5.21 -6.49
C LEU A 590 28.74 4.48 -6.51
N GLY A 591 28.73 3.16 -6.31
CA GLY A 591 29.93 2.33 -6.39
C GLY A 591 30.56 2.34 -7.78
N PHE A 592 29.76 2.21 -8.84
CA PHE A 592 30.22 2.29 -10.22
C PHE A 592 30.81 3.67 -10.58
N LEU A 593 30.15 4.75 -10.16
CA LEU A 593 30.61 6.10 -10.48
C LEU A 593 31.99 6.38 -9.88
N ARG A 594 32.24 5.87 -8.67
CA ARG A 594 33.53 5.98 -7.97
C ARG A 594 34.67 5.19 -8.63
N THR A 595 34.37 4.25 -9.53
CA THR A 595 35.39 3.45 -10.22
C THR A 595 35.78 4.03 -11.58
N GLN A 596 35.10 5.09 -12.03
CA GLN A 596 35.42 5.73 -13.31
C GLN A 596 36.73 6.50 -13.20
N GLU A 597 37.64 6.29 -14.15
CA GLU A 597 38.98 6.89 -14.15
C GLU A 597 38.96 8.42 -14.08
N ALA A 598 37.97 9.04 -14.72
CA ALA A 598 37.81 10.49 -14.73
C ALA A 598 37.27 11.07 -13.42
N ILE A 599 36.81 10.25 -12.47
CA ILE A 599 36.05 10.71 -11.29
C ILE A 599 36.88 10.61 -10.01
N ASP A 600 36.79 11.63 -9.17
CA ASP A 600 37.39 11.65 -7.83
C ASP A 600 36.41 10.99 -6.85
N PRO A 601 36.71 9.78 -6.35
CA PRO A 601 35.78 9.03 -5.51
C PRO A 601 35.46 9.73 -4.18
N ALA A 602 36.31 10.64 -3.71
CA ALA A 602 36.11 11.40 -2.48
C ALA A 602 35.17 12.61 -2.68
N ARG A 603 34.95 13.04 -3.93
CA ARG A 603 34.09 14.17 -4.31
C ARG A 603 32.82 13.73 -5.04
N VAL A 604 32.29 12.56 -4.67
CA VAL A 604 31.02 12.05 -5.20
C VAL A 604 29.87 12.29 -4.22
N GLY A 605 28.86 13.02 -4.66
CA GLY A 605 27.63 13.28 -3.91
C GLY A 605 26.38 12.63 -4.52
N LEU A 606 25.22 12.94 -3.94
CA LEU A 606 23.92 12.40 -4.35
C LEU A 606 22.89 13.53 -4.50
N VAL A 607 22.04 13.44 -5.53
CA VAL A 607 20.92 14.37 -5.70
C VAL A 607 19.64 13.62 -6.06
N GLY A 608 18.57 13.85 -5.31
CA GLY A 608 17.26 13.23 -5.55
C GLY A 608 16.17 14.28 -5.69
N CYS A 609 15.34 14.14 -6.72
CA CYS A 609 14.23 15.03 -7.02
C CYS A 609 12.88 14.35 -6.75
N GLU A 610 11.96 15.10 -6.17
CA GLU A 610 10.62 14.68 -5.76
C GLU A 610 10.69 13.44 -4.83
N ARG A 611 9.90 12.40 -5.11
CA ARG A 611 9.90 11.12 -4.37
C ARG A 611 11.30 10.50 -4.27
N ALA A 612 12.18 10.73 -5.26
CA ALA A 612 13.53 10.18 -5.27
C ALA A 612 14.47 10.85 -4.25
N GLY A 613 14.12 12.05 -3.76
CA GLY A 613 14.81 12.70 -2.64
C GLY A 613 14.77 11.83 -1.37
N LEU A 614 13.66 11.14 -1.12
CA LEU A 614 13.53 10.19 -0.02
C LEU A 614 14.53 9.04 -0.15
N TRP A 615 14.69 8.46 -1.34
CA TRP A 615 15.64 7.36 -1.57
C TRP A 615 17.08 7.83 -1.40
N VAL A 616 17.40 9.03 -1.88
CA VAL A 616 18.72 9.66 -1.69
C VAL A 616 19.03 9.94 -0.22
N ALA A 617 18.04 10.41 0.55
CA ALA A 617 18.22 10.60 2.00
C ALA A 617 18.58 9.28 2.70
N HIS A 618 17.91 8.17 2.37
CA HIS A 618 18.24 6.85 2.92
C HIS A 618 19.63 6.39 2.50
N LEU A 619 19.97 6.49 1.21
CA LEU A 619 21.29 6.10 0.73
C LEU A 619 22.40 6.91 1.40
N ALA A 620 22.26 8.23 1.49
CA ALA A 620 23.27 9.09 2.10
C ALA A 620 23.52 8.71 3.56
N ALA A 621 22.44 8.50 4.34
CA ALA A 621 22.54 8.08 5.74
C ALA A 621 23.20 6.70 5.92
N LEU A 622 22.92 5.75 5.02
CA LEU A 622 23.47 4.39 5.07
C LEU A 622 24.91 4.31 4.57
N ALA A 623 25.24 4.96 3.46
CA ALA A 623 26.58 4.97 2.89
C ALA A 623 27.58 5.71 3.79
N GLY A 624 27.15 6.83 4.41
CA GLY A 624 27.91 7.60 5.39
C GLY A 624 29.21 8.24 4.89
N ASN A 625 29.57 8.06 3.61
CA ASN A 625 30.83 8.51 3.03
C ASN A 625 30.64 9.26 1.71
N VAL A 626 29.53 9.97 1.54
CA VAL A 626 29.27 10.83 0.37
C VAL A 626 29.79 12.24 0.62
N ALA A 627 30.17 12.95 -0.45
CA ALA A 627 30.70 14.32 -0.33
C ALA A 627 29.61 15.35 0.02
N PHE A 628 28.39 15.12 -0.49
CA PHE A 628 27.21 15.94 -0.23
C PHE A 628 25.93 15.16 -0.58
N ALA A 629 24.79 15.59 -0.06
CA ALA A 629 23.48 15.13 -0.49
C ALA A 629 22.50 16.29 -0.69
N ALA A 630 21.74 16.27 -1.77
CA ALA A 630 20.66 17.24 -2.01
C ALA A 630 19.33 16.53 -2.28
N GLN A 631 18.27 17.00 -1.65
CA GLN A 631 16.90 16.57 -1.89
C GLN A 631 16.06 17.77 -2.30
N LEU A 632 15.36 17.64 -3.42
CA LEU A 632 14.52 18.69 -4.00
C LEU A 632 13.06 18.23 -4.06
N ASP A 633 12.13 19.07 -3.60
CA ASP A 633 10.68 18.83 -3.70
C ASP A 633 10.23 17.48 -3.09
N THR A 634 10.95 17.01 -2.07
CA THR A 634 10.72 15.70 -1.41
C THR A 634 9.85 15.81 -0.17
N LEU A 635 9.23 14.72 0.25
CA LEU A 635 8.52 14.61 1.53
C LEU A 635 9.43 15.02 2.70
N ALA A 636 8.96 15.92 3.57
CA ALA A 636 9.69 16.42 4.72
C ALA A 636 9.87 15.36 5.82
N CYS A 637 8.79 14.66 6.18
CA CYS A 637 8.78 13.60 7.17
C CYS A 637 7.56 12.70 6.96
N TYR A 638 7.58 11.48 7.50
CA TYR A 638 6.39 10.60 7.49
C TYR A 638 5.32 11.10 8.47
N GLU A 639 5.70 11.73 9.58
CA GLU A 639 4.78 12.25 10.58
C GLU A 639 3.79 13.29 10.00
N CYS A 640 4.21 14.12 9.04
CA CYS A 640 3.33 15.15 8.47
C CYS A 640 2.14 14.54 7.72
N LEU A 641 2.24 13.30 7.23
CA LEU A 641 1.17 12.60 6.50
C LEU A 641 -0.08 12.36 7.36
N PHE A 642 0.03 12.43 8.68
CA PHE A 642 -1.07 12.25 9.62
C PHE A 642 -1.84 13.55 9.92
N SER A 643 -1.46 14.66 9.29
CA SER A 643 -2.15 15.95 9.44
C SER A 643 -3.48 16.02 8.69
N ARG A 644 -3.64 15.22 7.64
CA ARG A 644 -4.83 15.20 6.79
C ARG A 644 -4.99 13.87 6.04
N PRO A 645 -6.23 13.41 5.76
CA PRO A 645 -6.48 12.13 5.12
C PRO A 645 -6.22 12.12 3.60
N ASP A 646 -6.17 13.27 2.92
CA ASP A 646 -5.98 13.39 1.46
C ASP A 646 -4.53 13.66 1.04
N TYR A 647 -3.57 13.10 1.77
CA TYR A 647 -2.13 13.31 1.52
C TYR A 647 -1.67 12.85 0.12
N ARG A 648 -0.52 13.33 -0.35
CA ARG A 648 0.02 13.08 -1.70
C ARG A 648 1.04 11.94 -1.82
N ALA A 649 1.62 11.49 -0.71
CA ALA A 649 2.65 10.44 -0.71
C ALA A 649 2.17 9.13 -1.35
N HIS A 650 3.08 8.46 -2.06
CA HIS A 650 2.81 7.23 -2.80
C HIS A 650 3.22 5.99 -1.98
N ILE A 651 2.43 4.91 -2.01
CA ILE A 651 2.66 3.71 -1.18
C ILE A 651 4.03 3.04 -1.43
N ALA A 652 4.58 3.13 -2.64
CA ALA A 652 5.91 2.61 -2.94
C ALA A 652 7.04 3.30 -2.16
N ASP A 653 6.77 4.46 -1.54
CA ASP A 653 7.74 5.18 -0.70
C ASP A 653 7.48 4.99 0.79
N PHE A 654 6.51 4.15 1.17
CA PHE A 654 6.26 3.83 2.58
C PHE A 654 7.19 2.72 3.02
N VAL A 655 7.88 2.94 4.14
CA VAL A 655 8.67 1.92 4.82
C VAL A 655 7.82 1.34 5.96
N PRO A 656 7.42 0.06 5.91
CA PRO A 656 6.62 -0.53 6.98
C PRO A 656 7.30 -0.40 8.33
N ARG A 657 6.53 0.01 9.34
CA ARG A 657 6.99 0.23 10.71
C ARG A 657 8.07 1.31 10.84
N ALA A 658 8.26 2.18 9.85
CA ALA A 658 9.26 3.24 9.91
C ALA A 658 9.15 4.04 11.21
N LEU A 659 7.94 4.49 11.56
CA LEU A 659 7.69 5.30 12.74
C LEU A 659 7.83 4.52 14.06
N LEU A 660 8.17 3.23 14.07
CA LEU A 660 8.62 2.56 15.29
C LEU A 660 10.13 2.70 15.49
N GLU A 661 10.86 3.03 14.43
CA GLU A 661 12.32 2.92 14.35
C GLU A 661 12.99 4.27 14.08
N TYR A 662 12.43 5.10 13.17
CA TYR A 662 12.95 6.40 12.75
C TYR A 662 11.92 7.24 11.96
N ASP A 663 12.28 8.47 11.60
CA ASP A 663 11.61 9.29 10.58
C ASP A 663 12.66 9.96 9.68
N LEU A 664 12.26 10.57 8.55
CA LEU A 664 13.16 11.15 7.55
C LEU A 664 14.12 12.21 8.12
N PRO A 665 13.73 13.11 9.06
CA PRO A 665 14.67 14.04 9.67
C PRO A 665 15.80 13.35 10.46
N HIS A 666 15.58 12.14 10.97
CA HIS A 666 16.65 11.37 11.60
C HIS A 666 17.73 10.91 10.60
N LEU A 667 17.38 10.73 9.32
CA LEU A 667 18.35 10.46 8.25
C LEU A 667 19.24 11.68 8.00
N ALA A 668 18.68 12.89 8.11
CA ALA A 668 19.44 14.13 8.00
C ALA A 668 20.48 14.26 9.13
N ALA A 669 20.08 13.92 10.37
CA ALA A 669 20.97 13.89 11.53
C ALA A 669 22.10 12.86 11.37
N LEU A 670 21.80 11.67 10.84
CA LEU A 670 22.78 10.60 10.56
C LEU A 670 23.88 11.00 9.58
N LEU A 671 23.62 11.99 8.72
CA LEU A 671 24.53 12.43 7.68
C LEU A 671 25.52 13.50 8.18
N ALA A 672 25.28 14.10 9.34
CA ALA A 672 26.17 15.10 9.92
C ALA A 672 27.60 14.55 10.11
N PRO A 673 28.66 15.34 9.82
CA PRO A 673 28.67 16.76 9.44
C PRO A 673 28.65 17.00 7.91
N THR A 674 28.28 16.01 7.10
CA THR A 674 28.36 16.11 5.62
C THR A 674 27.40 17.18 5.07
N PRO A 675 27.81 18.01 4.08
CA PRO A 675 26.94 18.99 3.46
C PRO A 675 25.62 18.40 2.94
N GLN A 676 24.51 19.05 3.30
CA GLN A 676 23.15 18.63 2.98
C GLN A 676 22.27 19.82 2.57
N LEU A 677 21.53 19.66 1.48
CA LEU A 677 20.55 20.63 1.01
C LEU A 677 19.15 19.99 0.92
N LEU A 678 18.20 20.52 1.69
CA LEU A 678 16.78 20.22 1.52
C LEU A 678 16.08 21.46 0.95
N LEU A 679 15.74 21.39 -0.33
CA LEU A 679 15.06 22.47 -1.04
C LEU A 679 13.60 22.08 -1.28
N ASN A 680 12.67 22.93 -0.86
CA ASN A 680 11.22 22.70 -0.96
C ASN A 680 10.76 21.39 -0.28
N PRO A 681 11.09 21.13 1.00
CA PRO A 681 10.53 19.98 1.71
C PRO A 681 8.99 20.06 1.69
N LYS A 682 8.31 18.96 1.34
CA LYS A 682 6.85 18.91 1.13
C LYS A 682 6.11 18.33 2.34
N CYS A 683 4.97 18.92 2.65
CA CYS A 683 4.01 18.39 3.62
C CYS A 683 2.99 17.44 2.96
N ALA A 684 2.03 16.96 3.74
CA ALA A 684 1.02 15.99 3.30
C ALA A 684 0.24 16.44 2.06
N ASP A 685 -0.09 17.72 1.95
CA ASP A 685 -0.84 18.29 0.84
C ASP A 685 -0.02 18.51 -0.44
N GLY A 686 1.28 18.25 -0.40
CA GLY A 686 2.22 18.47 -1.50
C GLY A 686 2.70 19.92 -1.63
N GLU A 687 2.33 20.79 -0.70
CA GLU A 687 2.87 22.14 -0.60
C GLU A 687 4.17 22.14 0.20
N ASN A 688 4.94 23.23 0.10
CA ASN A 688 6.18 23.38 0.87
C ASN A 688 5.86 23.51 2.37
N ALA A 689 6.64 22.83 3.20
CA ALA A 689 6.64 23.01 4.64
C ALA A 689 6.99 24.47 4.98
N SER A 690 6.24 25.03 5.93
CA SER A 690 6.51 26.33 6.52
C SER A 690 7.81 26.34 7.33
N ALA A 691 8.31 27.54 7.65
CA ALA A 691 9.51 27.67 8.48
C ALA A 691 9.34 27.03 9.87
N ASP A 692 8.16 27.17 10.47
CA ASP A 692 7.85 26.59 11.79
C ASP A 692 7.79 25.05 11.72
N GLU A 693 7.21 24.49 10.66
CA GLU A 693 7.20 23.04 10.43
C GLU A 693 8.61 22.50 10.21
N ILE A 694 9.42 23.17 9.40
CA ILE A 694 10.82 22.79 9.17
C ILE A 694 11.59 22.80 10.50
N GLU A 695 11.42 23.83 11.31
CA GLU A 695 12.10 23.92 12.60
C GLU A 695 11.66 22.80 13.54
N ALA A 696 10.37 22.50 13.59
CA ALA A 696 9.85 21.39 14.39
C ALA A 696 10.37 20.03 13.91
N PHE A 697 10.36 19.75 12.60
CA PHE A 697 10.77 18.46 12.05
C PHE A 697 12.28 18.23 12.14
N TYR A 698 13.10 19.27 11.92
CA TYR A 698 14.56 19.14 11.79
C TYR A 698 15.36 19.59 13.02
N ALA A 699 14.71 19.91 14.15
CA ALA A 699 15.38 20.35 15.38
C ALA A 699 16.53 19.42 15.82
N GLN A 700 16.32 18.09 15.83
CA GLN A 700 17.36 17.13 16.21
C GLN A 700 18.53 17.10 15.22
N ALA A 701 18.23 17.19 13.91
CA ALA A 701 19.27 17.27 12.89
C ALA A 701 20.10 18.53 13.09
N ARG A 702 19.46 19.71 13.20
CA ARG A 702 20.15 20.99 13.48
C ARG A 702 21.04 20.90 14.72
N GLY A 703 20.50 20.41 15.83
CA GLY A 703 21.28 20.24 17.07
C GLY A 703 22.46 19.29 16.92
N THR A 704 22.36 18.26 16.07
CA THR A 704 23.48 17.36 15.77
C THR A 704 24.57 18.05 14.94
N TYR A 705 24.21 18.87 13.95
CA TYR A 705 25.20 19.66 13.20
C TYR A 705 25.85 20.74 14.07
N GLU A 706 25.09 21.39 14.96
CA GLU A 706 25.57 22.38 15.92
C GLU A 706 26.57 21.78 16.92
N ALA A 707 26.24 20.62 17.48
CA ALA A 707 27.16 19.92 18.39
C ALA A 707 28.48 19.48 17.73
N LEU A 708 28.51 19.39 16.40
CA LEU A 708 29.69 19.08 15.60
C LEU A 708 30.35 20.34 14.99
N GLU A 709 29.93 21.55 15.39
CA GLU A 709 30.43 22.83 14.88
C GLU A 709 30.34 22.92 13.34
N SER A 710 29.23 22.43 12.78
CA SER A 710 29.03 22.23 11.34
C SER A 710 27.68 22.76 10.84
N GLU A 711 27.08 23.75 11.52
CA GLU A 711 25.73 24.26 11.22
C GLU A 711 25.58 24.73 9.77
N ALA A 712 26.64 25.32 9.21
CA ALA A 712 26.68 25.79 7.83
C ALA A 712 26.52 24.66 6.79
N GLN A 713 26.70 23.40 7.19
CA GLN A 713 26.58 22.23 6.31
C GLN A 713 25.13 21.78 6.12
N LEU A 714 24.18 22.17 6.98
CA LEU A 714 22.76 21.86 6.81
C LEU A 714 21.97 23.07 6.29
N THR A 715 21.64 23.05 5.00
CA THR A 715 20.80 24.07 4.37
C THR A 715 19.39 23.52 4.15
N ILE A 716 18.38 24.17 4.73
CA ILE A 716 16.96 23.85 4.48
C ILE A 716 16.26 25.14 4.06
N GLY A 717 15.56 25.11 2.92
CA GLY A 717 14.91 26.32 2.40
C GLY A 717 13.79 26.04 1.40
N SER A 718 13.10 27.10 1.02
CA SER A 718 12.00 27.09 0.07
C SER A 718 12.24 28.13 -1.03
N THR A 719 11.90 27.78 -2.27
CA THR A 719 12.10 28.61 -3.46
C THR A 719 11.05 28.28 -4.54
N PRO A 720 10.69 29.21 -5.44
CA PRO A 720 9.88 28.88 -6.60
C PRO A 720 10.54 27.82 -7.50
N ALA A 721 9.74 26.94 -8.10
CA ALA A 721 10.20 25.83 -8.94
C ALA A 721 11.17 26.27 -10.06
N ALA A 722 10.92 27.44 -10.68
CA ALA A 722 11.76 27.98 -11.76
C ALA A 722 13.21 28.27 -11.35
N ALA A 723 13.48 28.53 -10.07
CA ALA A 723 14.83 28.81 -9.56
C ALA A 723 15.49 27.60 -8.90
N ALA A 724 14.73 26.54 -8.61
CA ALA A 724 15.17 25.42 -7.78
C ALA A 724 16.38 24.68 -8.39
N VAL A 725 16.31 24.35 -9.68
CA VAL A 725 17.39 23.65 -10.39
C VAL A 725 18.69 24.45 -10.34
N GLN A 726 18.64 25.76 -10.60
CA GLN A 726 19.84 26.61 -10.57
C GLN A 726 20.43 26.72 -9.16
N ILE A 727 19.59 26.84 -8.13
CA ILE A 727 20.05 26.86 -6.73
C ILE A 727 20.80 25.57 -6.38
N VAL A 728 20.29 24.41 -6.81
CA VAL A 728 20.96 23.12 -6.59
C VAL A 728 22.29 23.08 -7.33
N VAL A 729 22.35 23.51 -8.60
CA VAL A 729 23.61 23.58 -9.38
C VAL A 729 24.64 24.44 -8.65
N ASP A 730 24.27 25.66 -8.28
CA ASP A 730 25.18 26.59 -7.61
C ASP A 730 25.66 26.04 -6.26
N TRP A 731 24.77 25.38 -5.51
CA TRP A 731 25.11 24.76 -4.24
C TRP A 731 26.07 23.58 -4.41
N VAL A 732 25.82 22.68 -5.37
CA VAL A 732 26.72 21.55 -5.69
C VAL A 732 28.09 22.03 -6.14
N CYS A 733 28.16 23.08 -6.98
CA CYS A 733 29.43 23.65 -7.43
C CYS A 733 30.25 24.19 -6.26
N ARG A 734 29.61 24.83 -5.26
CA ARG A 734 30.28 25.26 -4.03
C ARG A 734 30.83 24.08 -3.23
N GLN A 735 30.06 23.00 -3.05
CA GLN A 735 30.53 21.82 -2.29
C GLN A 735 31.66 21.08 -3.00
N THR A 736 31.77 21.22 -4.32
CA THR A 736 32.78 20.54 -5.14
C THR A 736 33.97 21.42 -5.49
N GLN A 737 33.97 22.69 -5.04
CA GLN A 737 34.98 23.72 -5.30
C GLN A 737 35.21 24.01 -6.78
N VAL A 738 34.21 23.74 -7.62
CA VAL A 738 34.28 24.03 -9.05
C VAL A 738 34.00 25.53 -9.25
N GLY A 739 35.01 26.26 -9.71
CA GLY A 739 34.94 27.71 -9.96
C GLY A 739 35.47 28.63 -8.83
N GLU A 740 36.10 28.11 -7.77
CA GLU A 740 36.82 28.93 -6.78
C GLU A 740 38.27 29.27 -7.19
N LEU A 741 38.78 28.72 -8.31
CA LEU A 741 40.12 29.02 -8.80
C LEU A 741 40.27 30.39 -9.47
N GLU A 742 39.19 31.09 -9.82
CA GLU A 742 39.24 32.49 -10.27
C GLU A 742 37.97 33.26 -9.88
N ARG A 743 37.93 33.81 -8.68
CA ARG A 743 37.15 35.03 -8.40
C ARG A 743 38.12 36.08 -7.86
N PRO A 744 38.48 37.11 -8.64
CA PRO A 744 39.29 38.20 -8.12
C PRO A 744 38.50 38.94 -7.02
N ALA A 745 39.27 39.36 -6.01
CA ALA A 745 38.85 39.94 -4.73
C ALA A 745 37.81 41.06 -4.78
#